data_AF-B9XBM7-F1
#
_entry.id   AF-B9XBM7-F1
#
_cell.length_a   1.000
_cell.length_b   1.000
_cell.length_c   1.000
_cell.angle_alpha   90.00
_cell.angle_beta   90.00
_cell.angle_gamma   90.00
#
_symmetry.space_group_name_H-M   'P 1'
#
loop_
_entity.id
_entity.type
_entity.pdbx_description
1 polymer ?
#
loop_
_entity_poly.entity_id
_entity_poly.type
_entity_poly.pdbx_seq_one_letter_code
_entity_poly.pdbx_strand_id
1 'polypeptide(L)'
;MKKVYSLLPALAGLFVLSNAQAVSLDDVQLWTGTGTNRAAMVINWTSPEVHNNTSVPNPAAEKSLVWGYRWNGTATAENMFNAIVAGDHRLFVAASDPYPGFGPFIYAIGYDLNNNGVFGIRIGTNVFAENAFTNGLRVFTTEDADSAQSLDPGDLYWSGQYGANWEMWQEHGGTGGFTNAPDRGPNPYWTPLDTTYFSYGPHGQWDYTSGLELVTLHDGSWVGFTVSAGGLNYSDDSDPGTIAYDFHKHAPATPEAVSIVSSYAVQLVASQGPFGPSPYDDPTTVLGAPSTRFYESASKPATRVKLVEAVYSTAPDRTNKLIVTLNNGSSIIAKFNQPVYDNPVNPYGIDFLVFGNAFYSGGGFSSDAANMNTFTLGTGGFYEPTKVSVSPGFTGKPGEDANDPATWPWYRYDNGPYGDSDFPTQAYKWNRAGTNWTDEVMDFTKPVNPAMRASFSAGGLTAADGIDLYDGSGGGTGFDLKESGFTSIQYIKVEGISPGFSAGEIDAISIVRPMTLGDELTISPANLTNNTAQLFFQKAGNTVQNLLSVTFTSVSDIAKITTSRLDNPAALYPVAGNVMNAIQLVVSPVLGTTLASYQADVALSAGNYVGNGSDLRVFQWNGTNWTTQPFLFSPTNNAVVVQSVTNLSSFAVTQLIPPQLSIRPGTNGFVFQFTPIPNCPHVLERSTDFINWNPVTSFVATNAQPMMLEDHAAPVDKAFYRLRLNP
;
A
#
# COMPACT_ATOMS: atom_id res chain seq x y z
N MET A 1 21.62 -16.19 -72.09
CA MET A 1 22.93 -16.14 -71.41
C MET A 1 22.69 -16.02 -69.92
N LYS A 2 23.18 -17.00 -69.16
CA LYS A 2 23.03 -17.14 -67.71
C LYS A 2 23.71 -15.97 -66.98
N LYS A 3 22.98 -15.25 -66.12
CA LYS A 3 23.59 -14.29 -65.18
C LYS A 3 23.82 -15.01 -63.86
N VAL A 4 25.10 -15.07 -63.49
CA VAL A 4 25.64 -15.62 -62.24
C VAL A 4 25.30 -14.64 -61.11
N TYR A 5 24.68 -15.14 -60.05
CA TYR A 5 24.48 -14.40 -58.80
C TYR A 5 25.78 -14.42 -57.99
N SER A 6 26.37 -13.25 -57.77
CA SER A 6 27.48 -13.03 -56.86
C SER A 6 26.98 -12.96 -55.42
N LEU A 7 27.46 -13.89 -54.58
CA LEU A 7 27.29 -13.89 -53.13
C LEU A 7 27.93 -12.64 -52.51
N LEU A 8 27.15 -11.88 -51.75
CA LEU A 8 27.62 -10.89 -50.78
C LEU A 8 27.99 -11.61 -49.48
N PRO A 9 29.13 -11.30 -48.84
CA PRO A 9 29.50 -11.89 -47.55
C PRO A 9 28.62 -11.32 -46.44
N ALA A 10 28.03 -12.20 -45.63
CA ALA A 10 27.35 -11.86 -44.40
C ALA A 10 28.35 -11.26 -43.41
N LEU A 11 28.12 -10.00 -43.02
CA LEU A 11 28.79 -9.35 -41.91
C LEU A 11 28.31 -10.02 -40.61
N ALA A 12 29.15 -10.86 -40.02
CA ALA A 12 28.90 -11.39 -38.68
C ALA A 12 29.01 -10.23 -37.68
N GLY A 13 27.87 -9.81 -37.12
CA GLY A 13 27.86 -8.86 -36.02
C GLY A 13 28.59 -9.45 -34.82
N LEU A 14 29.64 -8.77 -34.36
CA LEU A 14 30.17 -8.98 -33.02
C LEU A 14 29.07 -8.63 -32.02
N PHE A 15 28.44 -9.63 -31.42
CA PHE A 15 27.75 -9.44 -30.16
C PHE A 15 28.82 -9.22 -29.10
N VAL A 16 28.96 -7.96 -28.66
CA VAL A 16 29.63 -7.69 -27.38
C VAL A 16 28.71 -8.25 -26.31
N LEU A 17 29.05 -9.44 -25.79
CA LEU A 17 28.49 -9.94 -24.55
C LEU A 17 28.90 -8.93 -23.46
N SER A 18 27.97 -8.07 -23.04
CA SER A 18 28.14 -7.32 -21.80
C SER A 18 28.19 -8.35 -20.67
N ASN A 19 29.37 -8.56 -20.08
CA ASN A 19 29.43 -9.19 -18.77
C ASN A 19 28.65 -8.29 -17.82
N ALA A 20 27.51 -8.78 -17.31
CA ALA A 20 26.80 -8.10 -16.24
C ALA A 20 27.78 -7.96 -15.06
N GLN A 21 27.99 -6.73 -14.58
CA GLN A 21 28.81 -6.48 -13.42
C GLN A 21 28.14 -7.11 -12.19
N ALA A 22 28.91 -7.77 -11.32
CA ALA A 22 28.39 -8.28 -10.06
C ALA A 22 27.86 -7.14 -9.19
N VAL A 23 26.70 -7.34 -8.58
CA VAL A 23 26.06 -6.33 -7.71
C VAL A 23 26.91 -6.11 -6.46
N SER A 24 27.25 -4.85 -6.20
CA SER A 24 28.01 -4.43 -5.02
C SER A 24 27.10 -4.04 -3.87
N LEU A 25 27.66 -3.93 -2.65
CA LEU A 25 26.91 -3.34 -1.54
C LEU A 25 26.47 -1.90 -1.85
N ASP A 26 27.21 -1.16 -2.67
CA ASP A 26 26.86 0.23 -3.02
C ASP A 26 25.67 0.30 -4.00
N ASP A 27 25.35 -0.81 -4.68
CA ASP A 27 24.19 -0.90 -5.58
C ASP A 27 22.88 -1.20 -4.82
N VAL A 28 22.96 -1.65 -3.56
CA VAL A 28 21.80 -1.94 -2.72
C VAL A 28 21.03 -0.65 -2.39
N GLN A 29 19.74 -0.64 -2.73
CA GLN A 29 18.90 0.55 -2.55
C GLN A 29 18.14 0.54 -1.21
N LEU A 30 17.57 -0.61 -0.83
CA LEU A 30 16.78 -0.73 0.42
C LEU A 30 17.67 -1.21 1.56
N TRP A 31 17.91 -0.34 2.53
CA TRP A 31 18.69 -0.62 3.74
C TRP A 31 17.82 -0.57 5.00
N THR A 32 17.97 -1.56 5.87
CA THR A 32 17.36 -1.59 7.20
C THR A 32 18.43 -1.52 8.29
N GLY A 33 18.01 -1.19 9.52
CA GLY A 33 18.94 -1.00 10.63
C GLY A 33 19.75 0.30 10.52
N THR A 34 20.70 0.47 11.46
CA THR A 34 21.55 1.66 11.55
C THR A 34 22.94 1.28 12.03
N GLY A 35 23.99 1.89 11.46
CA GLY A 35 25.38 1.65 11.88
C GLY A 35 26.37 1.75 10.74
N THR A 36 27.65 1.55 11.08
CA THR A 36 28.75 1.65 10.11
C THR A 36 29.00 0.35 9.37
N ASN A 37 28.76 -0.79 10.00
CA ASN A 37 28.90 -2.10 9.36
C ASN A 37 27.74 -2.33 8.39
N ARG A 38 28.02 -3.04 7.30
CA ARG A 38 27.08 -3.32 6.21
C ARG A 38 27.07 -4.80 5.87
N ALA A 39 25.90 -5.35 5.59
CA ALA A 39 25.72 -6.70 5.07
C ALA A 39 24.54 -6.70 4.11
N ALA A 40 24.46 -7.75 3.29
CA ALA A 40 23.36 -7.93 2.35
C ALA A 40 22.71 -9.30 2.51
N MET A 41 21.39 -9.35 2.26
CA MET A 41 20.60 -10.57 2.17
C MET A 41 20.11 -10.72 0.73
N VAL A 42 20.33 -11.88 0.12
CA VAL A 42 19.80 -12.24 -1.19
C VAL A 42 18.69 -13.28 -1.04
N ILE A 43 17.55 -13.08 -1.68
CA ILE A 43 16.50 -14.12 -1.73
C ILE A 43 16.26 -14.47 -3.19
N ASN A 44 16.47 -15.74 -3.52
CA ASN A 44 16.30 -16.31 -4.85
C ASN A 44 15.04 -17.18 -4.91
N TRP A 45 13.98 -16.66 -5.52
CA TRP A 45 12.80 -17.44 -5.87
C TRP A 45 13.04 -18.16 -7.18
N THR A 46 13.01 -19.49 -7.11
CA THR A 46 13.26 -20.36 -8.25
C THR A 46 12.41 -21.62 -8.18
N SER A 47 12.05 -22.16 -9.33
CA SER A 47 11.33 -23.42 -9.43
C SER A 47 12.28 -24.58 -9.08
N PRO A 48 11.85 -25.56 -8.25
CA PRO A 48 12.67 -26.75 -8.03
C PRO A 48 12.78 -27.55 -9.33
N GLU A 49 13.84 -28.35 -9.43
CA GLU A 49 14.00 -29.31 -10.53
C GLU A 49 12.99 -30.45 -10.43
N VAL A 50 12.72 -30.90 -9.19
CA VAL A 50 11.79 -31.99 -8.88
C VAL A 50 10.71 -31.51 -7.91
N HIS A 51 9.47 -31.48 -8.36
CA HIS A 51 8.29 -31.17 -7.54
C HIS A 51 7.75 -32.39 -6.79
N ASN A 52 8.58 -33.04 -5.96
CA ASN A 52 8.12 -34.10 -5.07
C ASN A 52 7.61 -33.51 -3.74
N ASN A 53 6.64 -34.20 -3.13
CA ASN A 53 6.04 -33.86 -1.83
C ASN A 53 5.49 -32.42 -1.69
N THR A 54 5.15 -31.74 -2.80
CA THR A 54 4.62 -30.37 -2.78
C THR A 54 3.45 -30.19 -3.75
N SER A 55 2.55 -29.26 -3.42
CA SER A 55 1.50 -28.74 -4.30
C SER A 55 1.60 -27.23 -4.52
N VAL A 56 2.73 -26.64 -4.11
CA VAL A 56 3.03 -25.22 -4.31
C VAL A 56 3.36 -24.97 -5.78
N PRO A 57 2.66 -24.04 -6.47
CA PRO A 57 2.99 -23.66 -7.84
C PRO A 57 4.37 -23.00 -7.94
N ASN A 58 4.94 -22.99 -9.16
CA ASN A 58 6.16 -22.23 -9.42
C ASN A 58 5.96 -20.74 -9.09
N PRO A 59 7.03 -20.04 -8.67
CA PRO A 59 6.99 -18.59 -8.52
C PRO A 59 6.53 -17.90 -9.81
N ALA A 60 5.88 -16.73 -9.69
CA ALA A 60 5.42 -15.97 -10.86
C ALA A 60 6.54 -15.62 -11.85
N ALA A 61 7.77 -15.49 -11.35
CA ALA A 61 8.99 -15.36 -12.11
C ALA A 61 10.18 -15.92 -11.32
N GLU A 62 11.22 -16.34 -12.04
CA GLU A 62 12.53 -16.65 -11.47
C GLU A 62 13.24 -15.33 -11.15
N LYS A 63 13.48 -15.03 -9.86
CA LYS A 63 14.06 -13.74 -9.47
C LYS A 63 14.93 -13.82 -8.23
N SER A 64 16.08 -13.14 -8.27
CA SER A 64 16.92 -12.88 -7.11
C SER A 64 16.90 -11.41 -6.75
N LEU A 65 16.58 -11.09 -5.49
CA LEU A 65 16.51 -9.73 -4.99
C LEU A 65 17.47 -9.54 -3.81
N VAL A 66 18.00 -8.32 -3.64
CA VAL A 66 18.90 -7.97 -2.54
C VAL A 66 18.40 -6.81 -1.68
N TRP A 67 18.55 -6.98 -0.37
CA TRP A 67 18.35 -5.96 0.67
C TRP A 67 19.63 -5.78 1.48
N GLY A 68 19.80 -4.60 2.08
CA GLY A 68 20.95 -4.25 2.92
C GLY A 68 20.58 -4.13 4.38
N TYR A 69 21.53 -4.39 5.26
CA TYR A 69 21.39 -4.22 6.71
C TYR A 69 22.60 -3.51 7.31
N ARG A 70 22.34 -2.57 8.23
CA ARG A 70 23.37 -1.81 8.97
C ARG A 70 23.27 -2.04 10.46
N TRP A 71 24.43 -2.17 11.10
CA TRP A 71 24.53 -2.34 12.55
C TRP A 71 25.86 -1.81 13.11
N ASN A 72 25.94 -1.76 14.44
CA ASN A 72 27.17 -1.60 15.19
C ASN A 72 27.26 -2.75 16.22
N GLY A 73 28.46 -3.14 16.62
CA GLY A 73 28.66 -4.24 17.57
C GLY A 73 28.43 -5.61 16.92
N THR A 74 27.77 -6.52 17.64
CA THR A 74 27.49 -7.89 17.19
C THR A 74 26.07 -7.99 16.63
N ALA A 75 25.91 -8.63 15.46
CA ALA A 75 24.62 -8.95 14.87
C ALA A 75 24.67 -10.33 14.21
N THR A 76 23.51 -10.98 14.07
CA THR A 76 23.34 -12.26 13.37
C THR A 76 22.52 -12.11 12.10
N ALA A 77 22.54 -13.12 11.22
CA ALA A 77 21.68 -13.14 10.05
C ALA A 77 20.19 -13.11 10.43
N GLU A 78 19.81 -13.62 11.61
CA GLU A 78 18.44 -13.48 12.14
C GLU A 78 18.07 -12.02 12.40
N ASN A 79 18.98 -11.24 12.99
CA ASN A 79 18.73 -9.81 13.21
C ASN A 79 18.54 -9.08 11.88
N MET A 80 19.38 -9.38 10.89
CA MET A 80 19.27 -8.84 9.54
C MET A 80 17.95 -9.24 8.87
N PHE A 81 17.63 -10.54 8.87
CA PHE A 81 16.42 -11.06 8.23
C PHE A 81 15.15 -10.44 8.83
N ASN A 82 15.02 -10.42 10.16
CA ASN A 82 13.88 -9.81 10.83
C ASN A 82 13.76 -8.30 10.57
N ALA A 83 14.89 -7.58 10.53
CA ALA A 83 14.89 -6.16 10.21
C ALA A 83 14.47 -5.88 8.75
N ILE A 84 14.89 -6.72 7.81
CA ILE A 84 14.51 -6.63 6.39
C ILE A 84 13.01 -6.92 6.21
N VAL A 85 12.52 -8.02 6.76
CA VAL A 85 11.09 -8.41 6.67
C VAL A 85 10.19 -7.36 7.32
N ALA A 86 10.64 -6.73 8.42
CA ALA A 86 9.92 -5.62 9.03
C ALA A 86 9.99 -4.31 8.23
N GLY A 87 11.07 -4.12 7.46
CA GLY A 87 11.37 -2.86 6.76
C GLY A 87 10.85 -2.77 5.32
N ASP A 88 10.62 -3.89 4.65
CA ASP A 88 10.00 -3.94 3.32
C ASP A 88 8.61 -4.56 3.39
N HIS A 89 7.57 -3.72 3.36
CA HIS A 89 6.17 -4.14 3.43
C HIS A 89 5.71 -5.07 2.29
N ARG A 90 6.50 -5.22 1.22
CA ARG A 90 6.22 -6.17 0.14
C ARG A 90 6.74 -7.56 0.44
N LEU A 91 7.66 -7.72 1.38
CA LEU A 91 8.25 -8.99 1.77
C LEU A 91 7.46 -9.59 2.94
N PHE A 92 7.00 -10.84 2.80
CA PHE A 92 6.26 -11.54 3.83
C PHE A 92 6.76 -12.97 4.02
N VAL A 93 6.71 -13.45 5.25
CA VAL A 93 7.35 -14.70 5.67
C VAL A 93 6.41 -15.51 6.55
N ALA A 94 6.39 -16.82 6.32
CA ALA A 94 5.84 -17.78 7.26
C ALA A 94 6.96 -18.67 7.81
N ALA A 95 7.06 -18.71 9.14
CA ALA A 95 8.15 -19.41 9.82
C ALA A 95 7.65 -20.15 11.07
N SER A 96 8.44 -21.08 11.59
CA SER A 96 8.15 -21.72 12.87
C SER A 96 8.29 -20.74 14.04
N ASP A 97 7.80 -21.16 15.21
CA ASP A 97 8.31 -20.56 16.45
C ASP A 97 9.84 -20.74 16.52
N PRO A 98 10.58 -19.77 17.10
CA PRO A 98 12.03 -19.86 17.19
C PRO A 98 12.48 -21.08 17.98
N TYR A 99 13.43 -21.84 17.44
CA TYR A 99 14.07 -22.93 18.15
C TYR A 99 15.36 -22.43 18.81
N PRO A 100 15.59 -22.65 20.13
CA PRO A 100 16.77 -22.14 20.82
C PRO A 100 18.08 -22.56 20.15
N GLY A 101 18.90 -21.60 19.73
CA GLY A 101 20.22 -21.82 19.15
C GLY A 101 20.23 -22.05 17.63
N PHE A 102 19.08 -21.97 16.95
CA PHE A 102 18.98 -22.08 15.49
C PHE A 102 18.11 -20.98 14.87
N GLY A 103 17.36 -20.23 15.67
CA GLY A 103 16.32 -19.30 15.19
C GLY A 103 15.09 -20.02 14.63
N PRO A 104 14.18 -19.29 13.95
CA PRO A 104 13.00 -19.88 13.33
C PRO A 104 13.35 -20.63 12.04
N PHE A 105 12.67 -21.75 11.79
CA PHE A 105 12.71 -22.42 10.49
C PHE A 105 11.82 -21.66 9.50
N ILE A 106 12.36 -21.29 8.35
CA ILE A 106 11.64 -20.52 7.33
C ILE A 106 10.90 -21.48 6.40
N TYR A 107 9.57 -21.55 6.52
CA TYR A 107 8.74 -22.39 5.66
C TYR A 107 8.46 -21.70 4.33
N ALA A 108 8.06 -20.43 4.36
CA ALA A 108 7.66 -19.69 3.18
C ALA A 108 8.24 -18.28 3.16
N ILE A 109 8.66 -17.83 1.98
CA ILE A 109 9.00 -16.44 1.71
C ILE A 109 8.22 -16.01 0.46
N GLY A 110 7.51 -14.90 0.56
CA GLY A 110 6.81 -14.28 -0.54
C GLY A 110 7.14 -12.81 -0.68
N TYR A 111 6.96 -12.28 -1.89
CA TYR A 111 7.21 -10.89 -2.22
C TYR A 111 6.18 -10.37 -3.22
N ASP A 112 5.51 -9.28 -2.85
CA ASP A 112 4.57 -8.53 -3.70
C ASP A 112 5.32 -7.89 -4.88
N LEU A 113 5.44 -8.65 -5.97
CA LEU A 113 6.26 -8.28 -7.11
C LEU A 113 5.59 -7.21 -7.97
N ASN A 114 4.28 -7.31 -8.10
CA ASN A 114 3.49 -6.42 -8.94
C ASN A 114 3.11 -5.12 -8.18
N ASN A 115 3.41 -5.06 -6.87
CA ASN A 115 3.18 -3.94 -5.98
C ASN A 115 1.72 -3.48 -5.98
N ASN A 116 0.79 -4.44 -6.04
CA ASN A 116 -0.64 -4.18 -5.97
C ASN A 116 -1.19 -4.27 -4.54
N GLY A 117 -0.32 -4.58 -3.56
CA GLY A 117 -0.58 -4.81 -2.14
C GLY A 117 -1.61 -5.90 -1.84
N VAL A 118 -1.79 -6.84 -2.77
CA VAL A 118 -2.48 -8.11 -2.56
C VAL A 118 -1.43 -9.19 -2.35
N PHE A 119 -1.12 -9.48 -1.10
CA PHE A 119 -0.20 -10.57 -0.78
C PHE A 119 -0.72 -11.39 0.39
N GLY A 120 -0.13 -12.57 0.56
CA GLY A 120 -0.46 -13.48 1.64
C GLY A 120 -0.40 -14.94 1.23
N ILE A 121 -0.92 -15.79 2.08
CA ILE A 121 -0.83 -17.24 1.95
C ILE A 121 -2.23 -17.85 1.90
N ARG A 122 -2.44 -18.80 0.98
CA ARG A 122 -3.65 -19.60 0.86
C ARG A 122 -3.34 -21.07 1.06
N ILE A 123 -4.13 -21.75 1.89
CA ILE A 123 -4.09 -23.20 2.09
C ILE A 123 -5.53 -23.71 2.01
N GLY A 124 -5.86 -24.41 0.92
CA GLY A 124 -7.24 -24.81 0.65
C GLY A 124 -8.19 -23.60 0.68
N THR A 125 -9.15 -23.60 1.61
CA THR A 125 -10.10 -22.49 1.81
C THR A 125 -9.62 -21.44 2.81
N ASN A 126 -8.53 -21.69 3.53
CA ASN A 126 -7.98 -20.75 4.52
C ASN A 126 -7.11 -19.71 3.81
N VAL A 127 -7.32 -18.44 4.15
CA VAL A 127 -6.58 -17.30 3.59
C VAL A 127 -5.99 -16.48 4.73
N PHE A 128 -4.67 -16.29 4.68
CA PHE A 128 -3.89 -15.43 5.54
C PHE A 128 -3.43 -14.23 4.71
N ALA A 129 -4.22 -13.17 4.67
CA ALA A 129 -3.91 -11.93 3.96
C ALA A 129 -2.98 -11.03 4.81
N GLU A 130 -2.60 -9.86 4.30
CA GLU A 130 -1.74 -8.84 4.94
C GLU A 130 -1.90 -8.71 6.47
N ASN A 131 -3.13 -8.59 6.99
CA ASN A 131 -3.38 -8.40 8.43
C ASN A 131 -3.03 -9.62 9.31
N ALA A 132 -2.71 -10.76 8.69
CA ALA A 132 -2.30 -11.99 9.34
C ALA A 132 -0.80 -12.01 9.68
N PHE A 133 -0.03 -11.03 9.21
CA PHE A 133 1.41 -10.89 9.41
C PHE A 133 1.71 -9.76 10.39
N THR A 134 2.65 -9.97 11.30
CA THR A 134 3.17 -8.95 12.21
C THR A 134 4.60 -8.63 11.79
N ASN A 135 4.87 -7.39 11.40
CA ASN A 135 6.16 -6.98 10.83
C ASN A 135 6.60 -7.90 9.67
N GLY A 136 5.65 -8.23 8.77
CA GLY A 136 5.88 -9.14 7.64
C GLY A 136 5.98 -10.63 8.00
N LEU A 137 6.01 -11.01 9.29
CA LEU A 137 6.17 -12.41 9.72
C LEU A 137 4.88 -13.00 10.30
N ARG A 138 4.63 -14.28 9.98
CA ARG A 138 3.57 -15.09 10.57
C ARG A 138 4.12 -16.43 11.08
N VAL A 139 3.75 -16.80 12.31
CA VAL A 139 4.04 -18.15 12.84
C VAL A 139 3.15 -19.18 12.14
N PHE A 140 3.74 -20.29 11.74
CA PHE A 140 3.14 -21.30 10.87
C PHE A 140 3.41 -22.73 11.36
N THR A 141 2.53 -23.66 11.02
CA THR A 141 2.67 -25.09 11.32
C THR A 141 3.25 -25.86 10.13
N THR A 142 4.05 -26.88 10.40
CA THR A 142 4.73 -27.70 9.38
C THR A 142 3.76 -28.42 8.44
N GLU A 143 2.59 -28.82 8.94
CA GLU A 143 1.61 -29.63 8.18
C GLU A 143 1.08 -28.93 6.93
N ASP A 144 1.17 -27.59 6.86
CA ASP A 144 0.61 -26.82 5.76
C ASP A 144 1.66 -26.29 4.77
N ALA A 145 2.96 -26.37 5.11
CA ALA A 145 4.03 -25.71 4.35
C ALA A 145 4.09 -26.16 2.88
N ASP A 146 3.96 -27.45 2.64
CA ASP A 146 4.06 -28.04 1.29
C ASP A 146 2.78 -27.86 0.42
N SER A 147 1.76 -27.20 0.95
CA SER A 147 0.52 -26.88 0.22
C SER A 147 0.11 -25.41 0.30
N ALA A 148 0.90 -24.60 0.99
CA ALA A 148 0.71 -23.17 1.10
C ALA A 148 1.06 -22.49 -0.22
N GLN A 149 0.16 -21.68 -0.75
CA GLN A 149 0.30 -21.00 -2.03
C GLN A 149 0.24 -19.49 -1.83
N SER A 150 0.75 -18.73 -2.81
CA SER A 150 0.53 -17.28 -2.84
C SER A 150 -0.96 -16.95 -2.94
N LEU A 151 -1.39 -15.89 -2.24
CA LEU A 151 -2.72 -15.33 -2.41
C LEU A 151 -2.89 -14.65 -3.78
N ASP A 152 -1.81 -14.04 -4.30
CA ASP A 152 -1.74 -13.44 -5.63
C ASP A 152 -0.78 -14.24 -6.54
N PRO A 153 -1.28 -14.86 -7.62
CA PRO A 153 -0.44 -15.53 -8.61
C PRO A 153 0.57 -14.64 -9.33
N GLY A 154 0.46 -13.30 -9.23
CA GLY A 154 1.44 -12.35 -9.76
C GLY A 154 2.70 -12.17 -8.90
N ASP A 155 2.74 -12.77 -7.71
CA ASP A 155 3.80 -12.59 -6.73
C ASP A 155 4.89 -13.67 -6.77
N LEU A 156 6.06 -13.30 -6.27
CA LEU A 156 7.10 -14.30 -5.98
C LEU A 156 6.71 -15.02 -4.70
N TYR A 157 6.70 -16.34 -4.72
CA TYR A 157 6.37 -17.12 -3.54
C TYR A 157 6.91 -18.54 -3.66
N TRP A 158 7.45 -19.06 -2.56
CA TRP A 158 7.69 -20.48 -2.40
C TRP A 158 7.52 -20.89 -0.94
N SER A 159 7.04 -22.12 -0.72
CA SER A 159 6.87 -22.73 0.59
C SER A 159 7.20 -24.22 0.55
N GLY A 160 7.83 -24.75 1.60
CA GLY A 160 8.07 -26.19 1.71
C GLY A 160 8.80 -26.61 2.97
N GLN A 161 8.60 -27.87 3.35
CA GLN A 161 9.23 -28.55 4.47
C GLN A 161 9.72 -29.95 4.08
N TYR A 162 8.81 -30.78 3.56
CA TYR A 162 9.13 -32.14 3.09
C TYR A 162 9.27 -32.20 1.55
N GLY A 163 8.63 -31.28 0.84
CA GLY A 163 8.97 -30.93 -0.53
C GLY A 163 10.20 -30.05 -0.59
N ALA A 164 10.47 -29.47 -1.77
CA ALA A 164 11.58 -28.52 -1.89
C ALA A 164 11.39 -27.36 -0.90
N ASN A 165 12.40 -27.09 -0.08
CA ASN A 165 12.37 -26.12 1.02
C ASN A 165 13.39 -25.00 0.78
N TRP A 166 13.45 -24.03 1.70
CA TRP A 166 14.44 -22.97 1.66
C TRP A 166 15.80 -23.44 2.18
N GLU A 167 16.85 -23.25 1.38
CA GLU A 167 18.26 -23.47 1.74
C GLU A 167 18.94 -22.13 2.01
N MET A 168 19.80 -22.10 3.03
CA MET A 168 20.50 -20.90 3.48
C MET A 168 21.99 -20.97 3.12
N TRP A 169 22.51 -19.84 2.64
CA TRP A 169 23.87 -19.66 2.15
C TRP A 169 24.50 -18.44 2.80
N GLN A 170 25.81 -18.44 2.96
CA GLN A 170 26.57 -17.28 3.41
C GLN A 170 27.82 -17.12 2.55
N GLU A 171 28.48 -15.95 2.61
CA GLU A 171 29.74 -15.76 1.91
C GLU A 171 30.77 -16.81 2.33
N HIS A 172 31.56 -17.28 1.37
CA HIS A 172 32.57 -18.29 1.64
C HIS A 172 33.54 -17.84 2.73
N GLY A 173 33.68 -18.64 3.78
CA GLY A 173 34.49 -18.35 4.96
C GLY A 173 33.80 -17.55 6.06
N GLY A 174 32.64 -16.90 5.80
CA GLY A 174 31.79 -16.27 6.81
C GLY A 174 32.45 -15.17 7.66
N THR A 175 33.49 -14.49 7.15
CA THR A 175 34.24 -13.45 7.87
C THR A 175 33.95 -12.03 7.38
N GLY A 176 32.99 -11.85 6.46
CA GLY A 176 32.72 -10.57 5.80
C GLY A 176 33.81 -10.11 4.85
N GLY A 177 33.83 -8.81 4.56
CA GLY A 177 34.81 -8.15 3.68
C GLY A 177 34.52 -8.24 2.18
N PHE A 178 33.39 -8.82 1.78
CA PHE A 178 32.99 -8.90 0.38
C PHE A 178 32.34 -7.59 -0.08
N THR A 179 32.92 -6.99 -1.12
CA THR A 179 32.39 -5.76 -1.72
C THR A 179 31.28 -6.02 -2.73
N ASN A 180 31.20 -7.24 -3.28
CA ASN A 180 30.20 -7.67 -4.25
C ASN A 180 29.54 -8.98 -3.82
N ALA A 181 28.32 -9.21 -4.32
CA ALA A 181 27.59 -10.45 -4.16
C ALA A 181 28.48 -11.64 -4.58
N PRO A 182 28.62 -12.67 -3.73
CA PRO A 182 29.41 -13.82 -4.08
C PRO A 182 28.91 -14.49 -5.37
N ASP A 183 29.83 -14.90 -6.24
CA ASP A 183 29.48 -15.52 -7.51
C ASP A 183 29.05 -16.97 -7.30
N ARG A 184 27.83 -17.31 -7.76
CA ARG A 184 27.35 -18.69 -7.81
C ARG A 184 27.90 -19.48 -9.00
N GLY A 185 28.64 -18.85 -9.90
CA GLY A 185 29.20 -19.44 -11.11
C GLY A 185 28.17 -19.76 -12.22
N PRO A 186 28.61 -20.40 -13.31
CA PRO A 186 27.79 -20.57 -14.52
C PRO A 186 26.78 -21.74 -14.45
N ASN A 187 26.93 -22.65 -13.48
CA ASN A 187 26.01 -23.77 -13.32
C ASN A 187 24.95 -23.42 -12.27
N PRO A 188 23.64 -23.50 -12.60
CA PRO A 188 22.59 -23.29 -11.60
C PRO A 188 22.61 -24.32 -10.47
N TYR A 189 23.17 -25.52 -10.71
CA TYR A 189 23.21 -26.62 -9.74
C TYR A 189 24.64 -27.02 -9.42
N TRP A 190 24.94 -27.22 -8.14
CA TRP A 190 26.24 -27.67 -7.66
C TRP A 190 26.14 -29.03 -6.99
N THR A 191 27.14 -29.88 -7.23
CA THR A 191 27.28 -31.17 -6.54
C THR A 191 28.10 -30.97 -5.26
N PRO A 192 27.64 -31.46 -4.09
CA PRO A 192 28.36 -31.31 -2.84
C PRO A 192 29.74 -31.97 -2.89
N LEU A 193 30.68 -31.39 -2.16
CA LEU A 193 32.02 -31.96 -2.00
C LEU A 193 32.08 -33.00 -0.87
N ASP A 194 31.11 -32.98 0.07
CA ASP A 194 30.98 -33.98 1.12
C ASP A 194 30.03 -35.10 0.69
N THR A 195 30.57 -36.31 0.53
CA THR A 195 29.81 -37.51 0.16
C THR A 195 29.10 -38.18 1.34
N THR A 196 29.22 -37.62 2.54
CA THR A 196 28.68 -38.14 3.80
C THR A 196 27.57 -37.24 4.33
N TYR A 197 27.72 -35.93 4.16
CA TYR A 197 26.69 -34.93 4.41
C TYR A 197 26.50 -34.09 3.15
N PHE A 198 25.66 -34.57 2.24
CA PHE A 198 25.35 -33.91 0.96
C PHE A 198 24.77 -32.48 1.13
N SER A 199 24.44 -32.07 2.36
CA SER A 199 24.01 -30.72 2.70
C SER A 199 25.15 -29.75 3.03
N TYR A 200 26.40 -30.17 3.22
CA TYR A 200 27.49 -29.27 3.62
C TYR A 200 28.56 -29.11 2.53
N GLY A 201 28.86 -27.86 2.16
CA GLY A 201 29.98 -27.55 1.27
C GLY A 201 29.97 -26.14 0.65
N PRO A 202 31.12 -25.71 0.10
CA PRO A 202 31.24 -24.48 -0.69
C PRO A 202 30.74 -24.65 -2.14
N HIS A 203 29.97 -23.69 -2.65
CA HIS A 203 29.51 -23.58 -4.04
C HIS A 203 29.85 -22.21 -4.62
N GLY A 204 30.82 -22.17 -5.55
CA GLY A 204 31.37 -20.90 -6.02
C GLY A 204 32.03 -20.13 -4.87
N GLN A 205 31.52 -18.93 -4.58
CA GLN A 205 31.90 -18.14 -3.41
C GLN A 205 30.85 -18.15 -2.27
N TRP A 206 29.92 -19.11 -2.29
CA TRP A 206 28.92 -19.31 -1.24
C TRP A 206 29.21 -20.58 -0.42
N ASP A 207 28.90 -20.58 0.88
CA ASP A 207 28.92 -21.76 1.75
C ASP A 207 27.50 -22.08 2.24
N TYR A 208 27.13 -23.36 2.23
CA TYR A 208 25.89 -23.79 2.90
C TYR A 208 26.02 -23.56 4.40
N THR A 209 24.94 -23.07 5.02
CA THR A 209 24.91 -22.78 6.45
C THR A 209 23.54 -23.10 7.04
N SER A 210 23.47 -23.28 8.36
CA SER A 210 22.25 -23.68 9.06
C SER A 210 21.95 -22.72 10.21
N GLY A 211 20.69 -22.27 10.29
CA GLY A 211 20.18 -21.45 11.39
C GLY A 211 20.62 -19.99 11.34
N LEU A 212 19.67 -19.08 11.17
CA LEU A 212 19.93 -17.64 11.06
C LEU A 212 20.63 -17.06 12.30
N GLU A 213 20.36 -17.63 13.49
CA GLU A 213 20.97 -17.21 14.76
C GLU A 213 22.48 -17.56 14.83
N LEU A 214 22.91 -18.61 14.13
CA LEU A 214 24.29 -19.11 14.16
C LEU A 214 25.24 -18.38 13.21
N VAL A 215 24.69 -17.64 12.24
CA VAL A 215 25.47 -16.84 11.30
C VAL A 215 25.76 -15.48 11.90
N THR A 216 26.98 -15.29 12.40
CA THR A 216 27.45 -13.97 12.87
C THR A 216 27.78 -13.09 11.68
N LEU A 217 27.29 -11.85 11.68
CA LEU A 217 27.57 -10.89 10.63
C LEU A 217 28.86 -10.12 10.89
N HIS A 218 29.62 -9.94 9.81
CA HIS A 218 30.79 -9.09 9.74
C HIS A 218 30.57 -8.00 8.68
N ASP A 219 31.27 -6.88 8.78
CA ASP A 219 31.16 -5.84 7.75
C ASP A 219 31.58 -6.41 6.39
N GLY A 220 30.69 -6.31 5.41
CA GLY A 220 30.82 -6.95 4.10
C GLY A 220 30.24 -8.37 4.01
N SER A 221 29.46 -8.86 4.99
CA SER A 221 28.81 -10.17 4.90
C SER A 221 27.67 -10.22 3.87
N TRP A 222 27.49 -11.39 3.24
CA TRP A 222 26.42 -11.69 2.30
C TRP A 222 25.76 -13.01 2.68
N VAL A 223 24.47 -12.96 3.01
CA VAL A 223 23.67 -14.15 3.31
C VAL A 223 22.64 -14.32 2.20
N GLY A 224 22.23 -15.54 1.90
CA GLY A 224 21.19 -15.75 0.93
C GLY A 224 20.29 -16.96 1.17
N PHE A 225 19.11 -16.90 0.58
CA PHE A 225 18.12 -17.95 0.55
C PHE A 225 17.83 -18.37 -0.88
N THR A 226 17.59 -19.66 -1.09
CA THR A 226 17.12 -20.21 -2.36
C THR A 226 16.26 -21.44 -2.13
N VAL A 227 15.36 -21.71 -3.06
CA VAL A 227 14.58 -22.94 -3.07
C VAL A 227 15.51 -24.12 -3.40
N SER A 228 15.39 -25.25 -2.70
CA SER A 228 16.15 -26.47 -3.00
C SER A 228 15.69 -27.09 -4.34
N ALA A 229 16.56 -27.85 -5.00
CA ALA A 229 16.21 -28.46 -6.29
C ALA A 229 15.17 -29.60 -6.18
N GLY A 230 14.97 -30.17 -5.00
CA GLY A 230 13.95 -31.19 -4.72
C GLY A 230 13.66 -31.26 -3.23
N GLY A 231 12.67 -32.07 -2.85
CA GLY A 231 12.34 -32.38 -1.45
C GLY A 231 12.99 -33.67 -0.96
N LEU A 232 13.32 -33.72 0.33
CA LEU A 232 14.01 -34.85 0.94
C LEU A 232 13.03 -35.94 1.40
N ASN A 233 13.16 -37.14 0.85
CA ASN A 233 12.48 -38.35 1.33
C ASN A 233 13.44 -39.21 2.16
N TYR A 234 13.40 -39.06 3.49
CA TYR A 234 14.22 -39.81 4.44
C TYR A 234 14.07 -41.34 4.41
N SER A 235 13.06 -41.85 3.70
CA SER A 235 12.81 -43.29 3.58
C SER A 235 13.30 -43.89 2.25
N ASP A 236 13.70 -43.05 1.30
CA ASP A 236 14.16 -43.46 -0.03
C ASP A 236 15.20 -42.49 -0.58
N ASP A 237 16.48 -42.84 -0.39
CA ASP A 237 17.63 -42.10 -0.93
C ASP A 237 17.71 -42.18 -2.47
N SER A 238 16.90 -43.04 -3.10
CA SER A 238 16.80 -43.15 -4.56
C SER A 238 15.64 -42.36 -5.16
N ASP A 239 14.81 -41.71 -4.33
CA ASP A 239 13.78 -40.80 -4.80
C ASP A 239 14.42 -39.67 -5.64
N PRO A 240 13.90 -39.36 -6.84
CA PRO A 240 14.48 -38.31 -7.68
C PRO A 240 14.59 -36.96 -6.99
N GLY A 241 13.67 -36.65 -6.07
CA GLY A 241 13.74 -35.41 -5.31
C GLY A 241 14.78 -35.45 -4.19
N THR A 242 14.97 -36.59 -3.52
CA THR A 242 16.12 -36.78 -2.60
C THR A 242 17.44 -36.61 -3.36
N ILE A 243 17.57 -37.21 -4.54
CA ILE A 243 18.76 -37.07 -5.39
C ILE A 243 18.97 -35.60 -5.79
N ALA A 244 17.92 -34.89 -6.22
CA ALA A 244 18.03 -33.48 -6.57
C ALA A 244 18.37 -32.61 -5.34
N TYR A 245 17.72 -32.86 -4.21
CA TYR A 245 18.00 -32.19 -2.94
C TYR A 245 19.46 -32.35 -2.56
N ASP A 246 20.00 -33.57 -2.60
CA ASP A 246 21.37 -33.85 -2.19
C ASP A 246 22.41 -33.37 -3.21
N PHE A 247 22.21 -33.62 -4.50
CA PHE A 247 23.27 -33.45 -5.51
C PHE A 247 23.15 -32.20 -6.37
N HIS A 248 22.02 -31.49 -6.37
CA HIS A 248 21.75 -30.35 -7.24
C HIS A 248 21.47 -29.10 -6.41
N LYS A 249 22.45 -28.65 -5.64
CA LYS A 249 22.29 -27.52 -4.72
C LYS A 249 22.23 -26.19 -5.49
N HIS A 250 21.21 -25.40 -5.22
CA HIS A 250 21.11 -24.03 -5.73
C HIS A 250 21.89 -23.10 -4.81
N ALA A 251 22.77 -22.26 -5.36
CA ALA A 251 23.23 -21.06 -4.66
C ALA A 251 22.44 -19.84 -5.20
N PRO A 252 22.29 -18.78 -4.39
CA PRO A 252 21.56 -17.57 -4.81
C PRO A 252 22.09 -17.05 -6.15
N ALA A 253 21.21 -16.71 -7.09
CA ALA A 253 21.62 -16.08 -8.33
C ALA A 253 22.14 -14.66 -8.07
N THR A 254 22.86 -14.09 -9.04
CA THR A 254 23.23 -12.67 -8.98
C THR A 254 21.95 -11.85 -8.80
N PRO A 255 21.83 -11.08 -7.70
CA PRO A 255 20.59 -10.39 -7.40
C PRO A 255 20.42 -9.13 -8.23
N GLU A 256 19.20 -8.64 -8.29
CA GLU A 256 18.87 -7.26 -8.65
C GLU A 256 18.59 -6.47 -7.36
N ALA A 257 19.00 -5.20 -7.32
CA ALA A 257 18.63 -4.34 -6.20
C ALA A 257 17.11 -4.12 -6.16
N VAL A 258 16.51 -4.29 -4.99
CA VAL A 258 15.09 -3.97 -4.79
C VAL A 258 14.88 -2.48 -5.02
N SER A 259 14.10 -2.14 -6.04
CA SER A 259 13.72 -0.74 -6.28
C SER A 259 12.82 -0.27 -5.13
N ILE A 260 13.23 0.79 -4.42
CA ILE A 260 12.35 1.52 -3.50
C ILE A 260 11.30 2.20 -4.35
N VAL A 261 10.05 1.75 -4.30
CA VAL A 261 8.94 2.51 -4.89
C VAL A 261 8.79 3.77 -4.04
N SER A 262 9.18 4.92 -4.59
CA SER A 262 9.21 6.19 -3.85
C SER A 262 7.97 7.00 -4.21
N SER A 263 7.25 7.48 -3.19
CA SER A 263 6.21 8.50 -3.39
C SER A 263 6.79 9.87 -3.71
N TYR A 264 8.11 10.03 -3.73
CA TYR A 264 8.80 11.30 -4.02
C TYR A 264 9.64 11.20 -5.29
N ALA A 265 9.90 12.33 -5.94
CA ALA A 265 10.81 12.38 -7.08
C ALA A 265 12.21 11.90 -6.66
N VAL A 266 12.82 11.03 -7.46
CA VAL A 266 14.08 10.35 -7.10
C VAL A 266 15.25 10.71 -8.00
N GLN A 267 14.99 11.35 -9.14
CA GLN A 267 16.03 11.65 -10.12
C GLN A 267 15.86 13.05 -10.71
N LEU A 268 16.96 13.81 -10.72
CA LEU A 268 17.10 15.03 -11.52
C LEU A 268 17.46 14.63 -12.96
N VAL A 269 16.58 14.96 -13.91
CA VAL A 269 16.75 14.61 -15.33
C VAL A 269 17.46 15.71 -16.09
N ALA A 270 17.05 16.95 -15.87
CA ALA A 270 17.65 18.13 -16.47
C ALA A 270 17.44 19.34 -15.56
N SER A 271 18.35 20.31 -15.63
CA SER A 271 18.21 21.59 -14.94
C SER A 271 18.85 22.71 -15.75
N GLN A 272 18.24 23.88 -15.70
CA GLN A 272 18.70 25.10 -16.37
C GLN A 272 18.51 26.28 -15.42
N GLY A 273 19.55 27.06 -15.19
CA GLY A 273 19.49 28.30 -14.42
C GLY A 273 19.03 29.52 -15.25
N PRO A 274 19.07 30.73 -14.68
CA PRO A 274 19.72 31.06 -13.40
C PRO A 274 18.91 30.59 -12.19
N PHE A 275 19.57 29.95 -11.22
CA PHE A 275 18.97 29.69 -9.91
C PHE A 275 19.28 30.84 -8.95
N GLY A 276 18.78 30.78 -7.71
CA GLY A 276 19.14 31.73 -6.65
C GLY A 276 20.64 31.76 -6.36
N PRO A 277 21.14 32.73 -5.58
CA PRO A 277 22.49 32.67 -5.05
C PRO A 277 22.61 31.54 -4.03
N SER A 278 23.81 30.96 -3.88
CA SER A 278 24.07 30.00 -2.79
C SER A 278 23.63 30.59 -1.45
N PRO A 279 22.89 29.82 -0.63
CA PRO A 279 22.62 28.37 -0.73
C PRO A 279 21.33 27.94 -1.48
N TYR A 280 20.70 28.79 -2.28
CA TYR A 280 19.44 28.53 -3.02
C TYR A 280 19.65 28.11 -4.50
N ASP A 281 20.83 27.59 -4.81
CA ASP A 281 21.36 27.39 -6.16
C ASP A 281 21.44 25.92 -6.60
N ASP A 282 20.94 25.00 -5.78
CA ASP A 282 21.08 23.56 -6.02
C ASP A 282 19.78 22.91 -6.49
N PRO A 283 19.68 22.51 -7.77
CA PRO A 283 18.45 21.92 -8.30
C PRO A 283 18.16 20.51 -7.78
N THR A 284 19.08 19.84 -7.09
CA THR A 284 18.80 18.50 -6.53
C THR A 284 17.92 18.54 -5.28
N THR A 285 17.64 19.73 -4.73
CA THR A 285 16.80 19.85 -3.53
C THR A 285 15.39 19.30 -3.76
N VAL A 286 14.86 19.39 -4.99
CA VAL A 286 13.51 18.92 -5.37
C VAL A 286 13.28 17.40 -5.24
N LEU A 287 14.32 16.64 -4.89
CA LEU A 287 14.31 15.19 -4.79
C LEU A 287 14.09 14.74 -3.34
N GLY A 288 13.41 13.61 -3.17
CA GLY A 288 13.12 13.03 -1.86
C GLY A 288 11.96 13.70 -1.14
N ALA A 289 11.82 13.37 0.14
CA ALA A 289 10.72 13.87 0.96
C ALA A 289 10.90 15.36 1.30
N PRO A 290 9.79 16.11 1.51
CA PRO A 290 9.87 17.51 1.95
C PRO A 290 10.71 17.70 3.21
N SER A 291 11.35 18.87 3.26
CA SER A 291 12.14 19.30 4.41
C SER A 291 11.29 19.37 5.67
N THR A 292 11.77 18.77 6.76
CA THR A 292 11.05 18.79 8.05
C THR A 292 11.63 19.78 9.04
N ARG A 293 12.93 20.08 8.93
CA ARG A 293 13.64 21.02 9.79
C ARG A 293 14.69 21.79 9.01
N PHE A 294 15.00 22.99 9.48
CA PHE A 294 16.02 23.85 8.88
C PHE A 294 16.89 24.56 9.93
N TYR A 295 18.06 25.01 9.49
CA TYR A 295 18.96 25.87 10.24
C TYR A 295 18.70 27.34 9.88
N GLU A 296 18.34 28.17 10.87
CA GLU A 296 18.16 29.61 10.68
C GLU A 296 19.45 30.39 11.02
N SER A 297 19.97 30.21 12.24
CA SER A 297 21.12 30.97 12.75
C SER A 297 21.77 30.30 13.96
N ALA A 298 22.93 30.80 14.41
CA ALA A 298 23.65 30.22 15.56
C ALA A 298 22.83 30.28 16.86
N SER A 299 21.93 31.24 16.98
CA SER A 299 20.98 31.37 18.09
C SER A 299 19.72 30.50 17.94
N LYS A 300 19.50 29.89 16.77
CA LYS A 300 18.33 29.04 16.45
C LYS A 300 18.72 27.92 15.47
N PRO A 301 19.43 26.88 15.95
CA PRO A 301 20.12 25.96 15.06
C PRO A 301 19.23 24.86 14.45
N ALA A 302 18.06 24.54 15.00
CA ALA A 302 17.15 23.56 14.39
C ALA A 302 15.69 23.95 14.64
N THR A 303 15.03 24.46 13.60
CA THR A 303 13.63 24.91 13.62
C THR A 303 12.78 23.96 12.77
N ARG A 304 11.52 23.72 13.17
CA ARG A 304 10.57 22.89 12.39
C ARG A 304 10.05 23.64 11.18
N VAL A 305 9.91 22.98 10.04
CA VAL A 305 9.15 23.52 8.90
C VAL A 305 7.66 23.57 9.26
N LYS A 306 7.02 24.72 9.04
CA LYS A 306 5.62 24.97 9.42
C LYS A 306 4.99 26.03 8.53
N LEU A 307 3.66 25.99 8.44
CA LEU A 307 2.87 26.83 7.53
C LEU A 307 2.94 28.33 7.80
N VAL A 308 3.60 28.78 8.88
CA VAL A 308 3.66 30.18 9.33
C VAL A 308 5.03 30.83 9.26
N GLU A 309 6.02 30.17 8.65
CA GLU A 309 7.34 30.75 8.41
C GLU A 309 8.00 30.18 7.18
N ALA A 310 8.80 31.00 6.50
CA ALA A 310 9.66 30.54 5.42
C ALA A 310 10.75 29.61 5.97
N VAL A 311 11.04 28.57 5.22
CA VAL A 311 12.17 27.67 5.43
C VAL A 311 13.45 28.39 5.06
N TYR A 312 14.45 28.33 5.94
CA TYR A 312 15.79 28.76 5.58
C TYR A 312 16.53 27.61 4.88
N SER A 313 17.29 27.97 3.86
CA SER A 313 17.89 27.14 2.82
C SER A 313 18.78 25.95 3.19
N THR A 314 19.07 25.68 4.47
CA THR A 314 20.03 24.62 4.86
C THR A 314 19.51 23.72 5.97
N ALA A 315 19.86 22.43 5.89
CA ALA A 315 19.57 21.43 6.91
C ALA A 315 20.15 21.80 8.28
N PRO A 316 19.65 21.24 9.40
CA PRO A 316 20.15 21.54 10.75
C PRO A 316 21.65 21.35 10.94
N ASP A 317 22.26 20.40 10.23
CA ASP A 317 23.70 20.13 10.23
C ASP A 317 24.51 21.08 9.32
N ARG A 318 23.81 21.92 8.56
CA ARG A 318 24.34 22.90 7.59
C ARG A 318 25.10 22.28 6.42
N THR A 319 24.94 20.99 6.18
CA THR A 319 25.65 20.29 5.10
C THR A 319 24.84 20.29 3.81
N ASN A 320 23.52 20.13 3.92
CA ASN A 320 22.62 20.00 2.79
C ASN A 320 21.80 21.28 2.56
N LYS A 321 21.62 21.62 1.29
CA LYS A 321 20.66 22.64 0.86
C LYS A 321 19.26 22.03 0.85
N LEU A 322 18.24 22.83 1.14
CA LEU A 322 16.87 22.35 1.30
C LEU A 322 15.94 22.82 0.19
N ILE A 323 16.18 24.00 -0.37
CA ILE A 323 15.29 24.63 -1.34
C ILE A 323 16.07 25.30 -2.46
N VAL A 324 15.46 25.40 -3.64
CA VAL A 324 16.05 26.04 -4.82
C VAL A 324 15.17 27.16 -5.32
N THR A 325 15.75 28.34 -5.57
CA THR A 325 15.04 29.49 -6.15
C THR A 325 15.06 29.43 -7.67
N LEU A 326 13.91 29.57 -8.31
CA LEU A 326 13.72 29.54 -9.75
C LEU A 326 13.59 30.96 -10.33
N ASN A 327 14.71 31.57 -10.77
CA ASN A 327 14.67 32.88 -11.43
C ASN A 327 14.17 32.79 -12.87
N ASN A 328 13.89 33.95 -13.49
CA ASN A 328 13.38 33.99 -14.85
C ASN A 328 14.29 33.24 -15.85
N GLY A 329 13.72 32.29 -16.58
CA GLY A 329 14.39 31.43 -17.54
C GLY A 329 14.93 30.11 -16.96
N SER A 330 14.72 29.85 -15.66
CA SER A 330 15.15 28.60 -15.03
C SER A 330 14.12 27.47 -15.22
N SER A 331 14.62 26.24 -15.20
CA SER A 331 13.78 25.05 -15.15
C SER A 331 14.48 23.88 -14.46
N ILE A 332 13.70 22.99 -13.85
CA ILE A 332 14.15 21.73 -13.28
C ILE A 332 13.18 20.64 -13.72
N ILE A 333 13.69 19.53 -14.26
CA ILE A 333 12.91 18.35 -14.60
C ILE A 333 13.27 17.23 -13.63
N ALA A 334 12.30 16.82 -12.83
CA ALA A 334 12.40 15.72 -11.88
C ALA A 334 11.60 14.51 -12.37
N LYS A 335 12.04 13.31 -11.97
CA LYS A 335 11.45 12.03 -12.36
C LYS A 335 11.11 11.16 -11.14
N PHE A 336 9.96 10.50 -11.21
CA PHE A 336 9.59 9.40 -10.33
C PHE A 336 10.06 8.05 -10.88
N ASN A 337 10.38 7.11 -9.99
CA ASN A 337 10.68 5.73 -10.39
C ASN A 337 9.43 4.86 -10.58
N GLN A 338 8.24 5.43 -10.42
CA GLN A 338 6.95 4.86 -10.76
C GLN A 338 6.08 5.89 -11.50
N PRO A 339 5.09 5.47 -12.30
CA PRO A 339 4.14 6.40 -12.90
C PRO A 339 3.24 7.06 -11.85
N VAL A 340 2.87 8.32 -12.08
CA VAL A 340 1.74 8.99 -11.43
C VAL A 340 0.53 8.83 -12.34
N TYR A 341 -0.56 8.28 -11.85
CA TYR A 341 -1.77 8.06 -12.64
C TYR A 341 -2.78 9.18 -12.42
N ASP A 342 -3.48 9.59 -13.49
CA ASP A 342 -4.74 10.35 -13.36
C ASP A 342 -5.76 9.42 -12.71
N ASN A 343 -6.01 9.61 -11.41
CA ASN A 343 -6.87 8.74 -10.66
C ASN A 343 -8.00 9.53 -9.97
N PRO A 344 -9.24 9.47 -10.49
CA PRO A 344 -10.35 10.22 -9.91
C PRO A 344 -10.76 9.75 -8.50
N VAL A 345 -10.23 8.60 -8.03
CA VAL A 345 -10.45 8.15 -6.63
C VAL A 345 -9.43 8.70 -5.65
N ASN A 346 -8.38 9.38 -6.13
CA ASN A 346 -7.47 10.10 -5.27
C ASN A 346 -8.22 11.20 -4.49
N PRO A 347 -7.77 11.54 -3.27
CA PRO A 347 -8.43 12.54 -2.44
C PRO A 347 -8.57 13.87 -3.20
N TYR A 348 -9.82 14.31 -3.36
CA TYR A 348 -10.19 15.54 -4.07
C TYR A 348 -9.81 15.58 -5.56
N GLY A 349 -9.48 14.43 -6.17
CA GLY A 349 -9.01 14.33 -7.55
C GLY A 349 -7.58 14.83 -7.76
N ILE A 350 -6.78 14.94 -6.70
CA ILE A 350 -5.40 15.41 -6.78
C ILE A 350 -4.45 14.21 -6.93
N ASP A 351 -3.53 14.27 -7.89
CA ASP A 351 -2.63 13.15 -8.22
C ASP A 351 -1.19 13.36 -7.75
N PHE A 352 -0.74 14.61 -7.61
CA PHE A 352 0.60 14.92 -7.10
C PHE A 352 0.64 16.28 -6.37
N LEU A 353 1.67 16.47 -5.55
CA LEU A 353 1.91 17.67 -4.75
C LEU A 353 3.26 18.30 -5.11
N VAL A 354 3.32 19.63 -5.09
CA VAL A 354 4.56 20.41 -5.19
C VAL A 354 4.72 21.25 -3.94
N PHE A 355 5.83 21.06 -3.23
CA PHE A 355 6.18 21.76 -2.00
C PHE A 355 7.11 22.92 -2.32
N GLY A 356 6.72 24.12 -1.90
CA GLY A 356 7.55 25.32 -2.00
C GLY A 356 7.87 25.91 -0.63
N ASN A 357 8.18 27.20 -0.63
CA ASN A 357 8.60 27.97 0.54
C ASN A 357 7.56 29.04 0.97
N ALA A 358 6.39 29.04 0.34
CA ALA A 358 5.25 29.84 0.73
C ALA A 358 4.92 29.68 2.22
N PHE A 359 4.37 30.72 2.83
CA PHE A 359 3.94 30.70 4.23
C PHE A 359 2.79 31.69 4.51
N TYR A 360 2.01 31.43 5.54
CA TYR A 360 1.01 32.36 6.05
C TYR A 360 1.64 33.30 7.08
N SER A 361 1.55 34.61 6.83
CA SER A 361 1.91 35.59 7.86
C SER A 361 0.86 35.63 8.97
N GLY A 362 1.24 36.19 10.13
CA GLY A 362 0.30 36.35 11.22
C GLY A 362 0.77 37.34 12.28
N GLY A 363 -0.06 37.50 13.32
CA GLY A 363 0.22 38.35 14.46
C GLY A 363 1.21 37.68 15.43
N GLY A 364 2.46 38.12 15.43
CA GLY A 364 3.50 37.68 16.37
C GLY A 364 4.76 37.15 15.68
N PHE A 365 5.71 36.68 16.49
CA PHE A 365 6.96 36.08 15.98
C PHE A 365 6.81 34.56 15.91
N SER A 366 7.01 33.96 14.73
CA SER A 366 7.01 32.51 14.59
C SER A 366 8.27 31.88 15.21
N SER A 367 8.09 30.82 15.99
CA SER A 367 9.17 29.97 16.50
C SER A 367 8.63 28.63 16.97
N ASP A 368 9.50 27.66 17.23
CA ASP A 368 9.12 26.39 17.87
C ASP A 368 8.50 26.57 19.28
N ALA A 369 8.77 27.70 19.95
CA ALA A 369 8.21 28.01 21.26
C ALA A 369 6.89 28.80 21.18
N ALA A 370 6.49 29.28 19.99
CA ALA A 370 5.27 30.05 19.82
C ALA A 370 4.02 29.15 19.97
N ASN A 371 2.99 29.66 20.66
CA ASN A 371 1.74 28.95 20.84
C ASN A 371 0.84 29.13 19.60
N MET A 372 0.67 28.06 18.81
CA MET A 372 -0.14 28.10 17.59
C MET A 372 -1.63 28.29 17.86
N ASN A 373 -2.12 28.06 19.10
CA ASN A 373 -3.50 28.36 19.49
C ASN A 373 -3.79 29.87 19.52
N THR A 374 -2.76 30.72 19.59
CA THR A 374 -2.90 32.18 19.70
C THR A 374 -2.24 32.93 18.56
N PHE A 375 -1.37 32.28 17.78
CA PHE A 375 -0.79 32.87 16.58
C PHE A 375 -1.89 33.03 15.53
N THR A 376 -2.37 34.24 15.31
CA THR A 376 -3.49 34.49 14.38
C THR A 376 -2.94 34.71 12.98
N LEU A 377 -3.43 33.95 12.01
CA LEU A 377 -3.10 34.09 10.59
C LEU A 377 -3.69 35.38 10.02
N GLY A 378 -2.91 36.04 9.17
CA GLY A 378 -3.37 37.15 8.34
C GLY A 378 -4.29 36.69 7.21
N THR A 379 -4.59 37.59 6.28
CA THR A 379 -5.35 37.26 5.07
C THR A 379 -4.42 36.75 3.98
N GLY A 380 -4.61 35.49 3.54
CA GLY A 380 -3.80 34.88 2.48
C GLY A 380 -2.35 34.58 2.91
N GLY A 381 -1.59 33.98 2.00
CA GLY A 381 -0.18 33.67 2.18
C GLY A 381 0.77 34.58 1.41
N PHE A 382 2.04 34.51 1.76
CA PHE A 382 3.16 35.00 0.96
C PHE A 382 3.49 33.92 -0.06
N TYR A 383 3.32 34.25 -1.33
CA TYR A 383 3.47 33.34 -2.46
C TYR A 383 4.38 33.96 -3.50
N GLU A 384 5.30 33.17 -4.04
CA GLU A 384 6.16 33.53 -5.16
C GLU A 384 5.98 32.47 -6.25
N PRO A 385 4.83 32.44 -6.94
CA PRO A 385 4.40 31.27 -7.67
C PRO A 385 5.38 30.88 -8.79
N THR A 386 5.49 29.60 -9.09
CA THR A 386 6.26 29.06 -10.23
C THR A 386 5.37 28.23 -11.14
N LYS A 387 5.76 28.09 -12.42
CA LYS A 387 5.00 27.27 -13.36
C LYS A 387 5.36 25.80 -13.20
N VAL A 388 4.34 24.94 -13.31
CA VAL A 388 4.50 23.49 -13.28
C VAL A 388 4.01 22.91 -14.60
N SER A 389 4.79 21.98 -15.14
CA SER A 389 4.46 21.19 -16.30
C SER A 389 4.64 19.71 -16.02
N VAL A 390 3.91 18.85 -16.73
CA VAL A 390 3.94 17.39 -16.55
C VAL A 390 4.12 16.67 -17.89
N SER A 391 4.74 15.50 -17.86
CA SER A 391 4.97 14.68 -19.05
C SER A 391 5.00 13.17 -18.74
N PRO A 392 4.43 12.32 -19.62
CA PRO A 392 4.68 10.87 -19.62
C PRO A 392 6.12 10.49 -19.99
N GLY A 393 6.90 11.43 -20.53
CA GLY A 393 8.24 11.18 -21.07
C GLY A 393 8.22 10.93 -22.57
N PHE A 394 9.29 10.33 -23.09
CA PHE A 394 9.40 9.94 -24.49
C PHE A 394 8.30 8.95 -24.90
N THR A 395 7.51 9.30 -25.92
CA THR A 395 6.42 8.47 -26.45
C THR A 395 6.73 7.89 -27.83
N GLY A 396 7.80 8.35 -28.47
CA GLY A 396 8.22 7.91 -29.81
C GLY A 396 7.43 8.54 -30.95
N LYS A 397 6.66 9.60 -30.69
CA LYS A 397 5.97 10.33 -31.75
C LYS A 397 6.99 11.10 -32.61
N PRO A 398 6.67 11.35 -33.90
CA PRO A 398 7.56 12.09 -34.79
C PRO A 398 7.97 13.46 -34.22
N GLY A 399 9.27 13.71 -34.17
CA GLY A 399 9.84 14.96 -33.64
C GLY A 399 10.33 14.87 -32.19
N GLU A 400 10.08 13.77 -31.49
CA GLU A 400 10.64 13.51 -30.17
C GLU A 400 12.02 12.84 -30.25
N ASP A 401 12.93 13.21 -29.34
CA ASP A 401 14.22 12.55 -29.10
C ASP A 401 14.22 11.99 -27.67
N ALA A 402 14.57 10.71 -27.53
CA ALA A 402 14.64 10.03 -26.24
C ALA A 402 15.69 10.65 -25.30
N ASN A 403 16.69 11.35 -25.83
CA ASN A 403 17.76 12.00 -25.06
C ASN A 403 17.55 13.50 -24.85
N ASP A 404 16.50 14.09 -25.43
CA ASP A 404 16.18 15.51 -25.26
C ASP A 404 14.77 15.68 -24.68
N PRO A 405 14.65 15.81 -23.33
CA PRO A 405 13.38 16.01 -22.65
C PRO A 405 12.58 17.23 -23.10
N ALA A 406 13.22 18.23 -23.74
CA ALA A 406 12.51 19.40 -24.25
C ALA A 406 11.59 19.07 -25.44
N THR A 407 11.82 17.93 -26.11
CA THR A 407 11.03 17.48 -27.26
C THR A 407 9.82 16.62 -26.89
N TRP A 408 9.73 16.17 -25.64
CA TRP A 408 8.65 15.30 -25.14
C TRP A 408 7.30 16.04 -25.07
N PRO A 409 6.17 15.32 -24.97
CA PRO A 409 4.88 15.96 -24.78
C PRO A 409 4.78 16.55 -23.37
N TRP A 410 4.61 17.86 -23.28
CA TRP A 410 4.43 18.58 -22.03
C TRP A 410 3.05 19.22 -21.97
N TYR A 411 2.41 19.12 -20.80
CA TYR A 411 1.26 19.94 -20.45
C TYR A 411 1.67 20.90 -19.33
N ARG A 412 1.38 22.20 -19.49
CA ARG A 412 1.69 23.23 -18.49
C ARG A 412 0.40 23.78 -17.86
N TYR A 413 0.40 23.91 -16.55
CA TYR A 413 -0.70 24.53 -15.80
C TYR A 413 -0.65 26.06 -15.92
N ASP A 414 -1.21 26.60 -17.00
CA ASP A 414 -1.15 28.04 -17.30
C ASP A 414 -2.05 28.89 -16.40
N ASN A 415 -3.15 28.33 -15.89
CA ASN A 415 -4.11 29.03 -15.03
C ASN A 415 -4.08 28.57 -13.57
N GLY A 416 -3.02 27.85 -13.19
CA GLY A 416 -2.92 27.19 -11.90
C GLY A 416 -3.27 25.70 -12.00
N PRO A 417 -2.94 24.90 -10.99
CA PRO A 417 -2.21 25.29 -9.77
C PRO A 417 -0.77 25.72 -10.06
N TYR A 418 -0.10 26.35 -9.08
CA TYR A 418 1.27 26.86 -9.21
C TYR A 418 2.18 26.21 -8.16
N GLY A 419 3.47 26.10 -8.46
CA GLY A 419 4.46 25.81 -7.42
C GLY A 419 4.62 27.01 -6.49
N ASP A 420 5.16 26.79 -5.30
CA ASP A 420 5.40 27.84 -4.30
C ASP A 420 4.17 28.72 -4.00
N SER A 421 3.03 28.06 -3.79
CA SER A 421 1.74 28.73 -3.64
C SER A 421 0.92 28.15 -2.48
N ASP A 422 -0.35 27.85 -2.70
CA ASP A 422 -1.28 27.44 -1.66
C ASP A 422 -0.79 26.24 -0.85
N PHE A 423 -1.22 26.22 0.41
CA PHE A 423 -0.91 25.18 1.39
C PHE A 423 0.60 25.00 1.65
N PRO A 424 1.27 26.03 2.20
CA PRO A 424 2.61 25.95 2.78
C PRO A 424 2.92 24.63 3.49
N THR A 425 4.16 24.16 3.38
CA THR A 425 4.62 22.93 4.03
C THR A 425 4.44 22.99 5.56
N GLN A 426 3.86 21.94 6.12
CA GLN A 426 3.61 21.78 7.56
C GLN A 426 4.16 20.43 7.99
N ALA A 427 5.34 20.39 8.59
CA ALA A 427 6.04 19.12 8.79
C ALA A 427 5.54 18.32 10.00
N TYR A 428 5.00 18.95 11.03
CA TYR A 428 4.67 18.29 12.30
C TYR A 428 3.26 18.63 12.80
N LYS A 429 2.66 17.71 13.57
CA LYS A 429 1.40 17.99 14.26
C LYS A 429 1.58 18.98 15.41
N TRP A 430 0.53 19.75 15.65
CA TRP A 430 0.41 20.62 16.81
C TRP A 430 -0.49 19.98 17.87
N ASN A 431 0.00 19.84 19.09
CA ASN A 431 -0.81 19.42 20.23
C ASN A 431 -1.48 20.63 20.87
N ARG A 432 -2.76 20.86 20.54
CA ARG A 432 -3.55 21.96 21.10
C ARG A 432 -3.62 21.97 22.62
N ALA A 433 -3.83 20.80 23.23
CA ALA A 433 -4.03 20.68 24.68
C ALA A 433 -2.73 20.93 25.45
N GLY A 434 -1.61 20.43 24.92
CA GLY A 434 -0.27 20.66 25.47
C GLY A 434 0.36 21.99 25.07
N THR A 435 -0.24 22.71 24.13
CA THR A 435 0.32 23.94 23.53
C THR A 435 1.75 23.76 23.03
N ASN A 436 2.04 22.64 22.40
CA ASN A 436 3.39 22.29 21.92
C ASN A 436 3.37 21.53 20.60
N TRP A 437 4.49 21.55 19.88
CA TRP A 437 4.73 20.70 18.74
C TRP A 437 4.95 19.25 19.18
N THR A 438 4.40 18.30 18.43
CA THR A 438 4.77 16.89 18.56
C THR A 438 5.99 16.59 17.67
N ASP A 439 6.50 15.37 17.77
CA ASP A 439 7.47 14.81 16.81
C ASP A 439 6.79 13.90 15.76
N GLU A 440 5.45 13.88 15.74
CA GLU A 440 4.67 13.17 14.72
C GLU A 440 4.66 13.98 13.43
N VAL A 441 5.24 13.41 12.37
CA VAL A 441 5.37 14.01 11.04
C VAL A 441 4.02 13.94 10.32
N MET A 442 3.68 15.00 9.59
CA MET A 442 2.47 15.05 8.75
C MET A 442 2.65 14.22 7.47
N ASP A 443 1.55 13.85 6.82
CA ASP A 443 1.56 13.03 5.62
C ASP A 443 1.80 13.87 4.36
N PHE A 444 3.04 13.84 3.85
CA PHE A 444 3.44 14.54 2.62
C PHE A 444 2.93 13.89 1.32
N THR A 445 2.10 12.85 1.41
CA THR A 445 1.43 12.20 0.27
C THR A 445 -0.08 12.37 0.32
N LYS A 446 -0.61 13.08 1.32
CA LYS A 446 -2.01 13.47 1.43
C LYS A 446 -2.17 14.96 1.07
N PRO A 447 -3.05 15.34 0.12
CA PRO A 447 -3.33 16.75 -0.17
C PRO A 447 -4.14 17.41 0.96
N VAL A 448 -3.90 18.70 1.18
CA VAL A 448 -4.90 19.56 1.85
C VAL A 448 -6.11 19.69 0.92
N ASN A 449 -7.32 19.65 1.48
CA ASN A 449 -8.54 19.83 0.70
C ASN A 449 -8.53 21.20 -0.02
N PRO A 450 -8.52 21.25 -1.36
CA PRO A 450 -8.43 22.51 -2.10
C PRO A 450 -9.55 23.50 -1.79
N ALA A 451 -10.71 23.02 -1.34
CA ALA A 451 -11.82 23.86 -0.90
C ALA A 451 -11.50 24.71 0.34
N MET A 452 -10.44 24.39 1.09
CA MET A 452 -10.01 25.15 2.27
C MET A 452 -9.28 26.45 1.92
N ARG A 453 -8.89 26.66 0.65
CA ARG A 453 -8.17 27.86 0.19
C ARG A 453 -8.87 29.15 0.61
N ALA A 454 -10.20 29.18 0.51
CA ALA A 454 -11.00 30.34 0.88
C ALA A 454 -10.92 30.67 2.39
N SER A 455 -10.82 29.64 3.25
CA SER A 455 -10.68 29.81 4.70
C SER A 455 -9.38 30.52 5.08
N PHE A 456 -8.26 30.17 4.43
CA PHE A 456 -6.97 30.85 4.63
C PHE A 456 -6.95 32.27 4.02
N SER A 457 -7.67 32.48 2.92
CA SER A 457 -7.77 33.80 2.28
C SER A 457 -8.61 34.79 3.11
N ALA A 458 -9.64 34.31 3.80
CA ALA A 458 -10.51 35.15 4.64
C ALA A 458 -9.81 35.69 5.90
N GLY A 459 -8.78 35.00 6.38
CA GLY A 459 -8.08 35.32 7.64
C GLY A 459 -8.90 35.00 8.89
N GLY A 460 -8.36 35.31 10.07
CA GLY A 460 -9.04 35.10 11.36
C GLY A 460 -8.92 33.69 11.94
N LEU A 461 -8.26 32.79 11.24
CA LEU A 461 -7.82 31.49 11.76
C LEU A 461 -6.61 31.70 12.69
N THR A 462 -6.51 30.89 13.73
CA THR A 462 -5.22 30.65 14.39
C THR A 462 -4.38 29.68 13.56
N ALA A 463 -3.07 29.66 13.76
CA ALA A 463 -2.20 28.67 13.12
C ALA A 463 -2.64 27.24 13.48
N ALA A 464 -3.10 27.01 14.71
CA ALA A 464 -3.66 25.73 15.11
C ALA A 464 -4.95 25.39 14.33
N ASP A 465 -5.82 26.37 14.04
CA ASP A 465 -6.98 26.15 13.17
C ASP A 465 -6.56 25.80 11.74
N GLY A 466 -5.51 26.45 11.23
CA GLY A 466 -4.89 26.10 9.95
C GLY A 466 -4.37 24.67 9.92
N ILE A 467 -3.67 24.23 10.95
CA ILE A 467 -3.15 22.85 11.07
C ILE A 467 -4.27 21.83 11.15
N ASP A 468 -5.38 22.13 11.84
CA ASP A 468 -6.54 21.23 11.87
C ASP A 468 -7.21 21.13 10.48
N LEU A 469 -7.28 22.23 9.73
CA LEU A 469 -7.79 22.23 8.34
C LEU A 469 -6.89 21.46 7.37
N TYR A 470 -5.60 21.27 7.69
CA TYR A 470 -4.71 20.39 6.92
C TYR A 470 -5.07 18.91 7.12
N ASP A 471 -5.78 18.55 8.19
CA ASP A 471 -6.30 17.18 8.40
C ASP A 471 -5.21 16.10 8.31
N GLY A 472 -4.03 16.37 8.87
CA GLY A 472 -2.88 15.44 8.80
C GLY A 472 -2.06 15.50 7.50
N SER A 473 -2.44 16.31 6.50
CA SER A 473 -1.61 16.61 5.33
C SER A 473 -0.35 17.40 5.69
N GLY A 474 0.76 17.11 5.02
CA GLY A 474 2.00 17.89 5.12
C GLY A 474 2.00 19.20 4.33
N GLY A 475 0.90 19.58 3.67
CA GLY A 475 0.82 20.73 2.77
C GLY A 475 1.20 20.38 1.33
N GLY A 476 1.75 21.35 0.62
CA GLY A 476 2.05 21.28 -0.81
C GLY A 476 0.83 21.64 -1.67
N THR A 477 1.08 22.33 -2.79
CA THR A 477 0.02 22.63 -3.75
C THR A 477 -0.33 21.37 -4.53
N GLY A 478 -1.61 21.00 -4.57
CA GLY A 478 -2.10 19.82 -5.28
C GLY A 478 -2.45 20.07 -6.75
N PHE A 479 -2.13 19.09 -7.60
CA PHE A 479 -2.38 19.08 -9.03
C PHE A 479 -3.20 17.87 -9.48
N ASP A 480 -4.20 18.11 -10.33
CA ASP A 480 -5.05 17.11 -11.00
C ASP A 480 -4.54 16.91 -12.44
N LEU A 481 -4.25 15.66 -12.83
CA LEU A 481 -3.77 15.32 -14.17
C LEU A 481 -4.87 15.31 -15.22
N LYS A 482 -6.14 15.24 -14.84
CA LYS A 482 -7.28 15.17 -15.76
C LYS A 482 -7.28 16.28 -16.80
N GLU A 483 -6.90 17.50 -16.42
CA GLU A 483 -6.84 18.64 -17.36
C GLU A 483 -5.75 18.45 -18.43
N SER A 484 -4.68 17.72 -18.12
CA SER A 484 -3.59 17.42 -19.06
C SER A 484 -3.99 16.44 -20.16
N GLY A 485 -5.00 15.60 -19.90
CA GLY A 485 -5.39 14.50 -20.77
C GLY A 485 -4.43 13.30 -20.79
N PHE A 486 -3.39 13.31 -19.95
CA PHE A 486 -2.51 12.15 -19.77
C PHE A 486 -3.09 11.18 -18.75
N THR A 487 -3.16 9.90 -19.09
CA THR A 487 -3.58 8.84 -18.15
C THR A 487 -2.53 8.55 -17.09
N SER A 488 -1.27 8.85 -17.39
CA SER A 488 -0.17 8.83 -16.43
C SER A 488 0.98 9.73 -16.88
N ILE A 489 1.78 10.16 -15.91
CA ILE A 489 3.02 10.90 -16.11
C ILE A 489 4.17 10.21 -15.39
N GLN A 490 5.41 10.59 -15.69
CA GLN A 490 6.57 10.19 -14.89
C GLN A 490 7.50 11.37 -14.58
N TYR A 491 7.30 12.51 -15.25
CA TYR A 491 8.18 13.67 -15.19
C TYR A 491 7.38 14.91 -14.81
N ILE A 492 7.95 15.69 -13.90
CA ILE A 492 7.44 17.01 -13.49
C ILE A 492 8.53 18.03 -13.76
N LYS A 493 8.15 19.15 -14.37
CA LYS A 493 9.01 20.29 -14.63
C LYS A 493 8.52 21.51 -13.86
N VAL A 494 9.39 22.12 -13.08
CA VAL A 494 9.14 23.41 -12.40
C VAL A 494 9.95 24.51 -13.07
N GLU A 495 9.35 25.68 -13.32
CA GLU A 495 9.90 26.73 -14.17
C GLU A 495 9.73 28.12 -13.57
N GLY A 496 10.80 28.92 -13.64
CA GLY A 496 10.78 30.35 -13.35
C GLY A 496 10.51 31.14 -14.63
N ILE A 497 9.33 31.75 -14.77
CA ILE A 497 8.90 32.46 -15.98
C ILE A 497 8.41 33.87 -15.66
N SER A 498 8.95 34.88 -16.36
CA SER A 498 8.44 36.25 -16.27
C SER A 498 7.23 36.51 -17.20
N PRO A 499 6.34 37.45 -16.82
CA PRO A 499 6.29 38.16 -15.54
C PRO A 499 5.56 37.36 -14.44
N GLY A 500 6.04 37.46 -13.20
CA GLY A 500 5.28 37.06 -12.01
C GLY A 500 5.25 35.57 -11.65
N PHE A 501 5.95 34.70 -12.40
CA PHE A 501 6.10 33.28 -12.07
C PHE A 501 7.56 32.87 -11.85
N SER A 502 8.36 33.77 -11.28
CA SER A 502 9.80 33.61 -11.06
C SER A 502 10.19 34.19 -9.71
N ALA A 503 11.33 33.76 -9.19
CA ALA A 503 11.85 34.00 -7.84
C ALA A 503 11.23 33.10 -6.74
N GLY A 504 10.29 32.23 -7.07
CA GLY A 504 9.78 31.22 -6.14
C GLY A 504 10.73 30.08 -5.85
N GLU A 505 10.49 29.41 -4.74
CA GLU A 505 11.30 28.29 -4.27
C GLU A 505 10.56 26.95 -4.27
N ILE A 506 11.31 25.88 -4.57
CA ILE A 506 10.82 24.51 -4.54
C ILE A 506 11.68 23.66 -3.60
N ASP A 507 11.00 22.89 -2.76
CA ASP A 507 11.56 21.95 -1.79
C ASP A 507 11.46 20.52 -2.31
N ALA A 508 10.25 20.05 -2.67
CA ALA A 508 10.05 18.65 -3.01
C ALA A 508 8.80 18.43 -3.88
N ILE A 509 8.66 17.21 -4.42
CA ILE A 509 7.54 16.80 -5.26
C ILE A 509 7.11 15.38 -4.87
N SER A 510 5.82 15.16 -4.63
CA SER A 510 5.29 13.86 -4.20
C SER A 510 4.09 13.40 -5.02
N ILE A 511 3.89 12.08 -5.05
CA ILE A 511 2.69 11.41 -5.54
C ILE A 511 1.65 11.45 -4.43
N VAL A 512 0.40 11.75 -4.78
CA VAL A 512 -0.71 11.60 -3.84
C VAL A 512 -1.05 10.13 -3.66
N ARG A 513 -1.06 9.66 -2.42
CA ARG A 513 -1.48 8.30 -2.12
C ARG A 513 -3.01 8.18 -2.14
N PRO A 514 -3.54 7.00 -2.51
CA PRO A 514 -4.93 6.65 -2.27
C PRO A 514 -5.27 6.72 -0.77
N MET A 515 -6.54 7.03 -0.47
CA MET A 515 -7.05 7.04 0.89
C MET A 515 -7.62 5.67 1.21
N THR A 516 -7.23 5.10 2.34
CA THR A 516 -7.62 3.76 2.76
C THR A 516 -8.64 3.81 3.88
N LEU A 517 -9.37 2.70 4.07
CA LEU A 517 -10.23 2.55 5.24
C LEU A 517 -9.40 2.65 6.52
N GLY A 518 -9.72 3.60 7.40
CA GLY A 518 -8.87 3.98 8.53
C GLY A 518 -8.39 5.44 8.44
N ASP A 519 -8.30 5.97 7.22
CA ASP A 519 -7.99 7.37 6.99
C ASP A 519 -9.19 8.29 7.25
N GLU A 520 -8.87 9.58 7.33
CA GLU A 520 -9.82 10.68 7.42
C GLU A 520 -9.69 11.66 6.24
N LEU A 521 -10.78 12.32 5.89
CA LEU A 521 -10.85 13.40 4.90
C LEU A 521 -11.80 14.50 5.36
N THR A 522 -11.64 15.71 4.83
CA THR A 522 -12.58 16.81 5.08
C THR A 522 -13.53 17.01 3.92
N ILE A 523 -14.73 17.50 4.22
CA ILE A 523 -15.74 17.91 3.23
C ILE A 523 -16.27 19.28 3.62
N SER A 524 -16.59 20.11 2.63
CA SER A 524 -17.14 21.46 2.81
C SER A 524 -18.15 21.78 1.72
N PRO A 525 -18.98 22.84 1.89
CA PRO A 525 -19.92 23.25 0.86
C PRO A 525 -19.25 23.53 -0.48
N ALA A 526 -18.02 24.05 -0.46
CA ALA A 526 -17.24 24.38 -1.66
C ALA A 526 -16.69 23.14 -2.41
N ASN A 527 -16.72 21.94 -1.81
CA ASN A 527 -16.38 20.72 -2.52
C ASN A 527 -17.48 20.25 -3.49
N LEU A 528 -18.73 20.68 -3.30
CA LEU A 528 -19.88 20.23 -4.08
C LEU A 528 -19.87 20.81 -5.50
N THR A 529 -19.04 20.26 -6.37
CA THR A 529 -19.05 20.58 -7.80
C THR A 529 -20.23 19.87 -8.48
N ASN A 530 -21.00 20.58 -9.31
CA ASN A 530 -22.22 20.03 -9.92
C ASN A 530 -23.21 19.41 -8.89
N ASN A 531 -23.28 19.99 -7.68
CA ASN A 531 -24.11 19.56 -6.55
C ASN A 531 -23.68 18.26 -5.85
N THR A 532 -22.50 17.69 -6.15
CA THR A 532 -22.01 16.49 -5.47
C THR A 532 -20.52 16.54 -5.17
N ALA A 533 -20.10 15.85 -4.11
CA ALA A 533 -18.70 15.55 -3.85
C ALA A 533 -18.58 14.11 -3.35
N GLN A 534 -17.65 13.35 -3.93
CA GLN A 534 -17.45 11.95 -3.57
C GLN A 534 -16.10 11.77 -2.89
N LEU A 535 -16.12 11.11 -1.74
CA LEU A 535 -14.94 10.66 -1.02
C LEU A 535 -14.81 9.15 -1.20
N PHE A 536 -13.60 8.66 -1.41
CA PHE A 536 -13.31 7.24 -1.61
C PHE A 536 -12.33 6.74 -0.55
N PHE A 537 -12.56 5.50 -0.10
CA PHE A 537 -11.69 4.81 0.85
C PHE A 537 -11.47 3.38 0.36
N GLN A 538 -10.25 3.12 -0.07
CA GLN A 538 -9.81 1.86 -0.64
C GLN A 538 -9.39 0.86 0.45
N LYS A 539 -9.18 -0.39 0.05
CA LYS A 539 -8.60 -1.41 0.92
C LYS A 539 -7.12 -1.10 1.13
N ALA A 540 -6.64 -1.14 2.37
CA ALA A 540 -5.20 -1.14 2.64
C ALA A 540 -4.54 -2.31 1.91
N GLY A 541 -3.32 -2.10 1.41
CA GLY A 541 -2.66 -3.03 0.48
C GLY A 541 -3.26 -2.95 -0.92
N ASN A 542 -4.55 -3.25 -1.12
CA ASN A 542 -5.18 -3.24 -2.45
C ASN A 542 -5.95 -1.96 -2.76
N THR A 543 -5.24 -0.96 -3.28
CA THR A 543 -5.79 0.36 -3.56
C THR A 543 -6.65 0.42 -4.84
N VAL A 544 -6.74 -0.68 -5.60
CA VAL A 544 -7.71 -0.82 -6.71
C VAL A 544 -9.10 -1.18 -6.16
N GLN A 545 -9.17 -1.82 -5.00
CA GLN A 545 -10.44 -2.21 -4.38
C GLN A 545 -11.01 -1.06 -3.53
N ASN A 546 -12.05 -0.40 -4.03
CA ASN A 546 -12.82 0.56 -3.25
C ASN A 546 -13.70 -0.17 -2.20
N LEU A 547 -13.48 0.08 -0.90
CA LEU A 547 -14.29 -0.50 0.17
C LEU A 547 -15.49 0.35 0.56
N LEU A 548 -15.32 1.67 0.46
CA LEU A 548 -16.31 2.66 0.83
C LEU A 548 -16.20 3.85 -0.11
N SER A 549 -17.34 4.36 -0.58
CA SER A 549 -17.41 5.73 -1.06
C SER A 549 -18.60 6.46 -0.44
N VAL A 550 -18.41 7.74 -0.13
CA VAL A 550 -19.46 8.60 0.42
C VAL A 550 -19.67 9.76 -0.55
N THR A 551 -20.86 9.84 -1.15
CA THR A 551 -21.22 10.90 -2.09
C THR A 551 -22.13 11.89 -1.41
N PHE A 552 -21.59 13.04 -1.03
CA PHE A 552 -22.34 14.15 -0.44
C PHE A 552 -23.13 14.89 -1.52
N THR A 553 -24.42 15.13 -1.27
CA THR A 553 -25.30 16.00 -2.07
C THR A 553 -25.56 17.33 -1.35
N SER A 554 -25.37 17.38 -0.04
CA SER A 554 -25.35 18.63 0.73
C SER A 554 -24.46 18.48 1.96
N VAL A 555 -23.85 19.60 2.37
CA VAL A 555 -23.14 19.75 3.64
C VAL A 555 -23.24 21.21 4.05
N SER A 556 -23.55 21.50 5.32
CA SER A 556 -23.80 22.87 5.78
C SER A 556 -22.57 23.63 6.22
N ASP A 557 -21.49 22.92 6.59
CA ASP A 557 -20.24 23.49 7.09
C ASP A 557 -19.07 22.52 6.85
N ILE A 558 -17.85 22.91 7.18
CA ILE A 558 -16.67 22.04 7.10
C ILE A 558 -16.80 20.90 8.10
N ALA A 559 -16.69 19.67 7.62
CA ALA A 559 -16.77 18.47 8.43
C ALA A 559 -15.61 17.53 8.13
N LYS A 560 -15.15 16.83 9.15
CA LYS A 560 -14.20 15.72 9.03
C LYS A 560 -14.94 14.40 9.05
N ILE A 561 -14.61 13.55 8.09
CA ILE A 561 -15.11 12.19 7.94
C ILE A 561 -13.97 11.24 8.30
N THR A 562 -14.08 10.61 9.46
CA THR A 562 -13.15 9.56 9.89
C THR A 562 -13.77 8.20 9.61
N THR A 563 -12.97 7.28 9.07
CA THR A 563 -13.41 5.94 8.71
C THR A 563 -12.65 4.89 9.52
N SER A 564 -13.32 3.80 9.88
CA SER A 564 -12.65 2.65 10.48
C SER A 564 -13.37 1.35 10.16
N ARG A 565 -12.62 0.25 10.20
CA ARG A 565 -13.19 -1.09 10.05
C ARG A 565 -13.83 -1.52 11.37
N LEU A 566 -14.99 -2.16 11.30
CA LEU A 566 -15.68 -2.70 12.45
C LEU A 566 -15.49 -4.22 12.52
N ASP A 567 -14.42 -4.67 13.14
CA ASP A 567 -14.10 -6.10 13.25
C ASP A 567 -14.53 -6.75 14.58
N ASN A 568 -15.03 -5.97 15.54
CA ASN A 568 -15.43 -6.49 16.84
C ASN A 568 -16.62 -7.47 16.72
N PRO A 569 -16.43 -8.78 16.99
CA PRO A 569 -17.49 -9.77 16.84
C PRO A 569 -18.70 -9.50 17.73
N ALA A 570 -18.50 -8.94 18.93
CA ALA A 570 -19.60 -8.64 19.84
C ALA A 570 -20.49 -7.50 19.31
N ALA A 571 -19.90 -6.52 18.62
CA ALA A 571 -20.65 -5.41 18.00
C ALA A 571 -21.47 -5.88 16.79
N LEU A 572 -20.99 -6.91 16.09
CA LEU A 572 -21.64 -7.49 14.91
C LEU A 572 -22.54 -8.67 15.22
N TYR A 573 -22.46 -9.27 16.40
CA TYR A 573 -23.29 -10.41 16.81
C TYR A 573 -24.79 -10.22 16.52
N PRO A 574 -25.41 -9.05 16.74
CA PRO A 574 -26.84 -8.86 16.47
C PRO A 574 -27.22 -8.80 14.98
N VAL A 575 -26.23 -8.68 14.08
CA VAL A 575 -26.45 -8.54 12.64
C VAL A 575 -26.67 -9.93 12.02
N ALA A 576 -27.75 -10.07 11.24
CA ALA A 576 -28.12 -11.35 10.64
C ALA A 576 -27.37 -11.64 9.32
N GLY A 577 -26.92 -12.88 9.16
CA GLY A 577 -26.22 -13.36 7.96
C GLY A 577 -24.70 -13.32 8.08
N ASN A 578 -24.01 -13.66 6.99
CA ASN A 578 -22.56 -13.62 6.92
C ASN A 578 -22.13 -12.18 6.66
N VAL A 579 -21.40 -11.56 7.61
CA VAL A 579 -20.88 -10.21 7.44
C VAL A 579 -19.79 -10.20 6.37
N MET A 580 -20.03 -9.45 5.30
CA MET A 580 -19.12 -9.29 4.17
C MET A 580 -18.21 -8.07 4.37
N ASN A 581 -18.78 -6.98 4.89
CA ASN A 581 -18.09 -5.73 5.15
C ASN A 581 -18.78 -4.99 6.29
N ALA A 582 -18.01 -4.40 7.20
CA ALA A 582 -18.55 -3.59 8.29
C ALA A 582 -17.63 -2.41 8.58
N ILE A 583 -18.20 -1.21 8.52
CA ILE A 583 -17.46 0.06 8.53
C ILE A 583 -18.15 1.02 9.48
N GLN A 584 -17.35 1.74 10.26
CA GLN A 584 -17.79 2.88 11.06
C GLN A 584 -17.38 4.18 10.38
N LEU A 585 -18.34 5.09 10.28
CA LEU A 585 -18.17 6.46 9.83
C LEU A 585 -18.46 7.40 10.99
N VAL A 586 -17.56 8.36 11.21
CA VAL A 586 -17.74 9.41 12.20
C VAL A 586 -17.62 10.76 11.51
N VAL A 587 -18.62 11.61 11.74
CA VAL A 587 -18.57 13.01 11.32
C VAL A 587 -18.29 13.88 12.52
N SER A 588 -17.28 14.74 12.41
CA SER A 588 -16.89 15.68 13.46
C SER A 588 -16.66 17.08 12.86
N PRO A 589 -16.83 18.15 13.64
CA PRO A 589 -16.37 19.46 13.19
C PRO A 589 -14.84 19.46 13.07
N VAL A 590 -14.31 20.12 12.05
CA VAL A 590 -12.87 20.41 12.00
C VAL A 590 -12.54 21.55 12.96
N LEU A 591 -13.38 22.59 12.96
CA LEU A 591 -13.25 23.77 13.80
C LEU A 591 -14.50 23.94 14.67
N GLY A 592 -14.30 24.39 15.91
CA GLY A 592 -15.40 24.60 16.86
C GLY A 592 -16.07 23.30 17.30
N THR A 593 -17.35 23.38 17.69
CA THR A 593 -18.11 22.24 18.27
C THR A 593 -19.41 21.93 17.54
N THR A 594 -19.78 22.72 16.53
CA THR A 594 -21.04 22.57 15.81
C THR A 594 -20.91 21.50 14.74
N LEU A 595 -21.72 20.44 14.83
CA LEU A 595 -21.77 19.41 13.80
C LEU A 595 -22.41 19.95 12.51
N ALA A 596 -21.79 19.68 11.36
CA ALA A 596 -22.38 19.95 10.07
C ALA A 596 -23.59 19.03 9.83
N SER A 597 -24.66 19.60 9.28
CA SER A 597 -25.75 18.83 8.67
C SER A 597 -25.37 18.48 7.23
N TYR A 598 -25.81 17.32 6.76
CA TYR A 598 -25.47 16.81 5.43
C TYR A 598 -26.52 15.82 4.93
N GLN A 599 -26.44 15.54 3.63
CA GLN A 599 -27.08 14.40 3.00
C GLN A 599 -26.05 13.72 2.10
N ALA A 600 -25.95 12.39 2.20
CA ALA A 600 -24.99 11.61 1.42
C ALA A 600 -25.51 10.22 1.03
N ASP A 601 -25.02 9.71 -0.09
CA ASP A 601 -25.16 8.30 -0.47
C ASP A 601 -23.92 7.53 -0.01
N VAL A 602 -24.11 6.41 0.67
CA VAL A 602 -23.03 5.57 1.21
C VAL A 602 -22.97 4.27 0.42
N ALA A 603 -21.90 4.09 -0.35
CA ALA A 603 -21.64 2.85 -1.09
C ALA A 603 -20.61 1.99 -0.36
N LEU A 604 -20.95 0.73 -0.09
CA LEU A 604 -20.12 -0.23 0.62
C LEU A 604 -19.82 -1.42 -0.29
N SER A 605 -18.56 -1.86 -0.34
CA SER A 605 -18.20 -3.06 -1.10
C SER A 605 -18.88 -4.30 -0.54
N ALA A 606 -19.41 -5.15 -1.44
CA ALA A 606 -19.85 -6.50 -1.15
C ALA A 606 -18.71 -7.54 -1.29
N GLY A 607 -17.46 -7.08 -1.45
CA GLY A 607 -16.27 -7.93 -1.53
C GLY A 607 -16.25 -8.79 -2.80
N ASN A 608 -16.13 -10.11 -2.63
CA ASN A 608 -16.13 -11.08 -3.73
C ASN A 608 -17.52 -11.67 -4.00
N TYR A 609 -18.58 -10.96 -3.60
CA TYR A 609 -19.97 -11.42 -3.79
C TYR A 609 -20.26 -11.68 -5.28
N VAL A 610 -20.94 -12.79 -5.56
CA VAL A 610 -21.40 -13.17 -6.90
C VAL A 610 -22.91 -13.38 -6.83
N GLY A 611 -23.67 -12.51 -7.50
CA GLY A 611 -25.12 -12.58 -7.52
C GLY A 611 -25.75 -11.27 -7.99
N ASN A 612 -27.04 -11.10 -7.71
CA ASN A 612 -27.82 -9.93 -8.12
C ASN A 612 -28.18 -8.99 -6.95
N GLY A 613 -27.67 -9.26 -5.75
CA GLY A 613 -27.90 -8.48 -4.54
C GLY A 613 -29.17 -8.86 -3.76
N SER A 614 -30.01 -9.77 -4.26
CA SER A 614 -31.29 -10.09 -3.60
C SER A 614 -31.16 -10.80 -2.23
N ASP A 615 -30.05 -11.49 -2.02
CA ASP A 615 -29.64 -12.14 -0.78
C ASP A 615 -28.74 -11.26 0.10
N LEU A 616 -28.41 -10.04 -0.35
CA LEU A 616 -27.67 -9.08 0.47
C LEU A 616 -28.59 -8.30 1.40
N ARG A 617 -28.08 -7.92 2.56
CA ARG A 617 -28.71 -6.96 3.48
C ARG A 617 -27.72 -5.90 3.90
N VAL A 618 -28.22 -4.70 4.16
CA VAL A 618 -27.44 -3.62 4.76
C VAL A 618 -28.07 -3.25 6.08
N PHE A 619 -27.26 -3.20 7.12
CA PHE A 619 -27.66 -2.75 8.44
C PHE A 619 -26.96 -1.45 8.76
N GLN A 620 -27.66 -0.55 9.44
CA GLN A 620 -27.12 0.68 9.98
C GLN A 620 -27.36 0.75 11.49
N TRP A 621 -26.33 1.14 12.23
CA TRP A 621 -26.41 1.39 13.66
C TRP A 621 -27.10 2.74 13.94
N ASN A 622 -28.16 2.73 14.74
CA ASN A 622 -28.91 3.95 15.11
C ASN A 622 -28.48 4.56 16.45
N GLY A 623 -27.42 4.03 17.08
CA GLY A 623 -26.98 4.40 18.43
C GLY A 623 -27.31 3.35 19.50
N THR A 624 -28.28 2.47 19.25
CA THR A 624 -28.70 1.43 20.21
C THR A 624 -28.90 0.06 19.56
N ASN A 625 -29.40 0.00 18.34
CA ASN A 625 -29.66 -1.23 17.61
C ASN A 625 -29.21 -1.12 16.15
N TRP A 626 -28.95 -2.27 15.54
CA TRP A 626 -28.83 -2.39 14.09
C TRP A 626 -30.22 -2.40 13.45
N THR A 627 -30.38 -1.64 12.37
CA THR A 627 -31.63 -1.54 11.62
C THR A 627 -31.37 -1.80 10.15
N THR A 628 -32.23 -2.55 9.48
CA THR A 628 -32.09 -2.82 8.05
C THR A 628 -32.35 -1.56 7.24
N GLN A 629 -31.54 -1.34 6.20
CA GLN A 629 -31.64 -0.21 5.30
C GLN A 629 -32.01 -0.67 3.89
N PRO A 630 -32.88 0.07 3.18
CA PRO A 630 -33.03 -0.12 1.74
C PRO A 630 -31.72 0.25 1.04
N PHE A 631 -31.39 -0.47 -0.01
CA PHE A 631 -30.18 -0.23 -0.79
C PHE A 631 -30.40 -0.53 -2.26
N LEU A 632 -29.57 0.08 -3.11
CA LEU A 632 -29.38 -0.32 -4.50
C LEU A 632 -28.13 -1.18 -4.60
N PHE A 633 -28.19 -2.29 -5.33
CA PHE A 633 -27.00 -3.06 -5.67
C PHE A 633 -26.44 -2.58 -7.00
N SER A 634 -25.15 -2.26 -7.04
CA SER A 634 -24.37 -1.96 -8.24
C SER A 634 -23.53 -3.18 -8.61
N PRO A 635 -23.93 -3.98 -9.62
CA PRO A 635 -23.14 -5.13 -10.05
C PRO A 635 -21.76 -4.73 -10.59
N THR A 636 -21.67 -3.58 -11.26
CA THR A 636 -20.42 -3.08 -11.85
C THR A 636 -19.36 -2.80 -10.80
N ASN A 637 -19.77 -2.21 -9.66
CA ASN A 637 -18.84 -1.84 -8.58
C ASN A 637 -18.81 -2.89 -7.46
N ASN A 638 -19.58 -3.98 -7.61
CA ASN A 638 -19.89 -4.96 -6.57
C ASN A 638 -20.17 -4.30 -5.21
N ALA A 639 -21.07 -3.33 -5.19
CA ALA A 639 -21.32 -2.48 -4.03
C ALA A 639 -22.82 -2.31 -3.75
N VAL A 640 -23.16 -2.15 -2.47
CA VAL A 640 -24.50 -1.75 -2.03
C VAL A 640 -24.50 -0.27 -1.71
N VAL A 641 -25.53 0.46 -2.14
CA VAL A 641 -25.65 1.91 -1.98
C VAL A 641 -26.86 2.23 -1.12
N VAL A 642 -26.63 2.79 0.07
CA VAL A 642 -27.69 3.36 0.92
C VAL A 642 -27.80 4.85 0.60
N GLN A 643 -28.98 5.27 0.13
CA GLN A 643 -29.16 6.62 -0.40
C GLN A 643 -29.68 7.60 0.64
N SER A 644 -29.38 8.89 0.46
CA SER A 644 -29.94 10.01 1.22
C SER A 644 -29.77 9.90 2.74
N VAL A 645 -28.63 9.38 3.18
CA VAL A 645 -28.25 9.26 4.58
C VAL A 645 -27.98 10.64 5.17
N THR A 646 -28.62 10.95 6.30
CA THR A 646 -28.42 12.20 7.06
C THR A 646 -27.74 11.98 8.41
N ASN A 647 -27.33 10.74 8.69
CA ASN A 647 -26.63 10.34 9.90
C ASN A 647 -25.63 9.24 9.54
N LEU A 648 -24.36 9.58 9.33
CA LEU A 648 -23.31 8.59 9.15
C LEU A 648 -22.97 7.95 10.50
N SER A 649 -22.93 6.63 10.53
CA SER A 649 -22.69 5.81 11.71
C SER A 649 -21.97 4.52 11.31
N SER A 650 -22.26 3.39 11.97
CA SER A 650 -21.76 2.09 11.53
C SER A 650 -22.72 1.45 10.53
N PHE A 651 -22.15 0.85 9.48
CA PHE A 651 -22.86 0.08 8.48
C PHE A 651 -22.28 -1.34 8.38
N ALA A 652 -23.13 -2.32 8.10
CA ALA A 652 -22.71 -3.70 7.86
C ALA A 652 -23.45 -4.25 6.64
N VAL A 653 -22.69 -4.81 5.69
CA VAL A 653 -23.20 -5.55 4.54
C VAL A 653 -23.14 -7.03 4.88
N THR A 654 -24.24 -7.75 4.74
CA THR A 654 -24.30 -9.19 4.96
C THR A 654 -24.87 -9.92 3.77
N GLN A 655 -24.48 -11.19 3.63
CA GLN A 655 -25.12 -12.14 2.75
C GLN A 655 -25.96 -13.12 3.57
N LEU A 656 -27.23 -13.26 3.23
CA LEU A 656 -28.08 -14.31 3.75
C LEU A 656 -27.93 -15.55 2.87
N ILE A 657 -27.26 -16.58 3.38
CA ILE A 657 -27.26 -17.88 2.72
C ILE A 657 -28.55 -18.62 3.12
N PRO A 658 -29.49 -18.89 2.19
CA PRO A 658 -30.74 -19.55 2.54
C PRO A 658 -30.47 -20.93 3.14
N PRO A 659 -31.08 -21.27 4.29
CA PRO A 659 -30.94 -22.60 4.88
C PRO A 659 -31.43 -23.69 3.93
N GLN A 660 -30.69 -24.79 3.86
CA GLN A 660 -31.16 -26.00 3.17
C GLN A 660 -32.22 -26.69 4.04
N LEU A 661 -33.44 -26.77 3.51
CA LEU A 661 -34.59 -27.35 4.21
C LEU A 661 -34.70 -28.85 3.88
N SER A 662 -34.38 -29.71 4.84
CA SER A 662 -34.63 -31.15 4.74
C SER A 662 -36.02 -31.49 5.25
N ILE A 663 -36.79 -32.25 4.48
CA ILE A 663 -38.17 -32.64 4.82
C ILE A 663 -38.23 -34.15 5.04
N ARG A 664 -38.88 -34.59 6.11
CA ARG A 664 -39.18 -36.00 6.37
C ARG A 664 -40.58 -36.20 6.94
N PRO A 665 -41.19 -37.39 6.77
CA PRO A 665 -42.47 -37.70 7.42
C PRO A 665 -42.36 -37.60 8.95
N GLY A 666 -43.35 -36.96 9.57
CA GLY A 666 -43.54 -36.89 11.03
C GLY A 666 -44.72 -37.73 11.49
N THR A 667 -45.06 -37.65 12.78
CA THR A 667 -46.17 -38.43 13.37
C THR A 667 -47.53 -37.92 12.88
N ASN A 668 -47.67 -36.60 12.64
CA ASN A 668 -48.93 -35.96 12.20
C ASN A 668 -48.75 -35.00 11.02
N GLY A 669 -47.73 -35.21 10.17
CA GLY A 669 -47.45 -34.33 9.03
C GLY A 669 -46.00 -34.43 8.56
N PHE A 670 -45.33 -33.28 8.41
CA PHE A 670 -43.95 -33.19 7.95
C PHE A 670 -43.05 -32.51 8.98
N VAL A 671 -41.85 -33.05 9.16
CA VAL A 671 -40.78 -32.45 9.96
C VAL A 671 -39.75 -31.82 9.03
N PHE A 672 -39.35 -30.61 9.39
CA PHE A 672 -38.42 -29.77 8.66
C PHE A 672 -37.15 -29.58 9.49
N GLN A 673 -36.01 -30.00 8.96
CA GLN A 673 -34.71 -29.83 9.60
C GLN A 673 -33.84 -28.88 8.78
N PHE A 674 -33.24 -27.88 9.43
CA PHE A 674 -32.36 -26.90 8.82
C PHE A 674 -31.51 -26.21 9.89
N THR A 675 -30.46 -25.51 9.44
CA THR A 675 -29.65 -24.61 10.27
C THR A 675 -30.20 -23.19 10.15
N PRO A 676 -30.76 -22.57 11.21
CA PRO A 676 -31.32 -21.24 11.12
C PRO A 676 -30.24 -20.16 11.02
N ILE A 677 -30.60 -18.99 10.49
CA ILE A 677 -29.75 -17.81 10.50
C ILE A 677 -29.96 -17.07 11.84
N PRO A 678 -28.92 -16.90 12.69
CA PRO A 678 -29.05 -16.15 13.94
C PRO A 678 -29.61 -14.74 13.70
N ASN A 679 -30.46 -14.28 14.61
CA ASN A 679 -31.06 -12.94 14.62
C ASN A 679 -31.92 -12.60 13.39
N CYS A 680 -32.19 -13.57 12.52
CA CYS A 680 -33.13 -13.42 11.41
C CYS A 680 -34.49 -14.03 11.78
N PRO A 681 -35.60 -13.30 11.58
CA PRO A 681 -36.94 -13.88 11.62
C PRO A 681 -37.15 -14.91 10.51
N HIS A 682 -37.58 -16.11 10.91
CA HIS A 682 -37.93 -17.21 10.04
C HIS A 682 -39.42 -17.49 10.13
N VAL A 683 -40.07 -17.68 8.98
CA VAL A 683 -41.47 -18.12 8.90
C VAL A 683 -41.53 -19.36 8.03
N LEU A 684 -41.92 -20.49 8.62
CA LEU A 684 -42.29 -21.67 7.85
C LEU A 684 -43.68 -21.41 7.29
N GLU A 685 -43.80 -21.39 5.97
CA GLU A 685 -45.05 -21.13 5.27
C GLU A 685 -45.46 -22.33 4.45
N ARG A 686 -46.77 -22.47 4.29
CA ARG A 686 -47.40 -23.55 3.53
C ARG A 686 -48.34 -22.98 2.48
N SER A 687 -48.36 -23.61 1.31
CA SER A 687 -49.29 -23.31 0.23
C SER A 687 -49.83 -24.59 -0.41
N THR A 688 -51.05 -24.54 -0.95
CA THR A 688 -51.62 -25.62 -1.76
C THR A 688 -51.64 -25.29 -3.25
N ASP A 689 -51.34 -24.04 -3.63
CA ASP A 689 -51.48 -23.53 -5.00
C ASP A 689 -50.29 -22.67 -5.47
N PHE A 690 -49.25 -22.52 -4.65
CA PHE A 690 -48.10 -21.61 -4.82
C PHE A 690 -48.41 -20.11 -4.81
N ILE A 691 -49.68 -19.73 -4.69
CA ILE A 691 -50.13 -18.33 -4.71
C ILE A 691 -50.39 -17.87 -3.28
N ASN A 692 -51.18 -18.62 -2.53
CA ASN A 692 -51.59 -18.29 -1.17
C ASN A 692 -50.68 -19.03 -0.18
N TRP A 693 -49.87 -18.27 0.56
CA TRP A 693 -48.94 -18.78 1.56
C TRP A 693 -49.44 -18.45 2.96
N ASN A 694 -49.66 -19.48 3.78
CA ASN A 694 -50.10 -19.35 5.16
C ASN A 694 -48.94 -19.67 6.12
N PRO A 695 -48.72 -18.86 7.15
CA PRO A 695 -47.71 -19.17 8.16
C PRO A 695 -48.11 -20.42 8.96
N VAL A 696 -47.17 -21.36 9.10
CA VAL A 696 -47.27 -22.52 9.99
C VAL A 696 -46.70 -22.15 11.36
N THR A 697 -45.49 -21.58 11.38
CA THR A 697 -44.82 -21.09 12.59
C THR A 697 -43.85 -19.97 12.25
N SER A 698 -43.57 -19.11 13.23
CA SER A 698 -42.64 -17.99 13.13
C SER A 698 -41.76 -17.93 14.37
N PHE A 699 -40.46 -17.71 14.20
CA PHE A 699 -39.51 -17.61 15.31
C PHE A 699 -38.27 -16.81 14.89
N VAL A 700 -37.45 -16.43 15.87
CA VAL A 700 -36.12 -15.84 15.67
C VAL A 700 -35.13 -16.71 16.42
N ALA A 701 -34.16 -17.31 15.71
CA ALA A 701 -33.11 -18.08 16.36
C ALA A 701 -32.04 -17.14 16.92
N THR A 702 -31.48 -17.46 18.08
CA THR A 702 -30.37 -16.70 18.68
C THR A 702 -29.00 -17.25 18.30
N ASN A 703 -28.93 -18.45 17.71
CA ASN A 703 -27.71 -19.13 17.29
C ASN A 703 -27.98 -20.03 16.08
N ALA A 704 -26.91 -20.58 15.50
CA ALA A 704 -26.97 -21.43 14.30
C ALA A 704 -27.03 -22.93 14.64
N GLN A 705 -27.64 -23.32 15.77
CA GLN A 705 -27.83 -24.73 16.07
C GLN A 705 -28.94 -25.32 15.19
N PRO A 706 -28.73 -26.48 14.55
CA PRO A 706 -29.76 -27.14 13.76
C PRO A 706 -31.05 -27.33 14.54
N MET A 707 -32.18 -27.03 13.90
CA MET A 707 -33.49 -27.12 14.55
C MET A 707 -34.47 -27.94 13.73
N MET A 708 -35.56 -28.35 14.41
CA MET A 708 -36.66 -29.09 13.81
C MET A 708 -37.97 -28.35 14.02
N LEU A 709 -38.75 -28.20 12.95
CA LEU A 709 -40.12 -27.70 13.00
C LEU A 709 -41.05 -28.79 12.48
N GLU A 710 -42.27 -28.86 13.01
CA GLU A 710 -43.28 -29.80 12.55
C GLU A 710 -44.57 -29.05 12.19
N ASP A 711 -45.17 -29.43 11.06
CA ASP A 711 -46.52 -29.02 10.69
C ASP A 711 -47.52 -30.09 11.13
N HIS A 712 -48.18 -29.86 12.27
CA HIS A 712 -49.18 -30.78 12.82
C HIS A 712 -50.55 -30.70 12.13
N ALA A 713 -50.73 -29.81 11.14
CA ALA A 713 -52.00 -29.58 10.46
C ALA A 713 -51.85 -29.73 8.94
N ALA A 714 -50.97 -30.61 8.48
CA ALA A 714 -50.69 -30.81 7.07
C ALA A 714 -51.97 -31.23 6.29
N PRO A 715 -52.22 -30.69 5.08
CA PRO A 715 -53.36 -31.08 4.24
C PRO A 715 -53.30 -32.55 3.83
N VAL A 716 -54.48 -33.16 3.63
CA VAL A 716 -54.62 -34.61 3.33
C VAL A 716 -54.02 -35.01 1.97
N ASP A 717 -54.02 -34.10 0.99
CA ASP A 717 -53.52 -34.39 -0.37
C ASP A 717 -52.05 -33.98 -0.58
N LYS A 718 -51.81 -32.69 -0.85
CA LYS A 718 -50.50 -32.13 -1.20
C LYS A 718 -50.35 -30.72 -0.64
N ALA A 719 -49.12 -30.39 -0.24
CA ALA A 719 -48.74 -29.05 0.19
C ALA A 719 -47.31 -28.73 -0.24
N PHE A 720 -47.06 -27.45 -0.48
CA PHE A 720 -45.75 -26.88 -0.72
C PHE A 720 -45.32 -26.11 0.52
N TYR A 721 -44.04 -26.19 0.83
CA TYR A 721 -43.46 -25.52 1.98
C TYR A 721 -42.31 -24.63 1.54
N ARG A 722 -42.17 -23.48 2.21
CA ARG A 722 -40.98 -22.64 2.11
C ARG A 722 -40.63 -22.08 3.47
N LEU A 723 -39.35 -21.81 3.66
CA LEU A 723 -38.87 -21.05 4.80
C LEU A 723 -38.61 -19.62 4.33
N ARG A 724 -39.46 -18.68 4.73
CA ARG A 724 -39.28 -17.26 4.40
C ARG A 724 -38.40 -16.60 5.46
N LEU A 725 -37.35 -15.92 5.00
CA LEU A 725 -36.47 -15.10 5.82
C LEU A 725 -36.95 -13.64 5.78
N ASN A 726 -37.05 -12.98 6.93
CA ASN A 726 -37.54 -11.60 7.02
C ASN A 726 -36.66 -10.75 7.97
N PRO A 727 -35.39 -10.51 7.60
CA PRO A 727 -34.40 -9.80 8.43
C PRO A 727 -34.70 -8.31 8.62
#